data_AF-A0A0D2DB69-F1
#
_entry.id   AF-A0A0D2DB69-F1
#
_cell.length_a   1.000
_cell.length_b   1.000
_cell.length_c   1.000
_cell.angle_alpha   90.00
_cell.angle_beta   90.00
_cell.angle_gamma   90.00
#
_symmetry.space_group_name_H-M   'P 1'
#
loop_
_entity.id
_entity.type
_entity.pdbx_description
1 polymer ?
#
loop_
_entity_poly.entity_id
_entity_poly.type
_entity_poly.pdbx_seq_one_letter_code
_entity_poly.pdbx_strand_id
1 'polypeptide(L)'
;MGQIGDRLPHFRKYLELFKSNDTLKRLLLVFLRDILEFHVTALNFFKSKKWELYFESMWPKYGNKITIIMNNIERHAALISNEVTLTSIQDAQAAYAEALKTYERDGEFQRRQDFATVQQSLSPRLYDDDLETFRKRRSPDSGKWIEKNGDFSAWLNTSNKTKQILWVEGIPGAGKSYLSAYIVDIAQRQVDSCTVFAFLSFQDQKLTTAKVLQSLIFQLALENVDLHQALCREVQSNYRGVSSNTACLRTLFVKMLQMSNPTYIVVDGVDEIDENERSFLLRTLLEAKKECNEVKLLISSRGEDNILRIMRREAIRIHLQANNLADIQCFVRERTNEWLSCSAFDECTAAEIRNLLAPLASKSEGMILYARLVLDNISYLSSLHSIKEELSALPRGLDEAYGRILLRITEVLSKIDRGQVKRILSWIAGSQVSLQKRELEAAFSIREGVRSISKESRVFLNVLHLCGPIVEVQDDDTIRFVHFTAKQFLANQQNELFIDLQYARLDICRTCITFLGFECLEYEEDEDIKQAILSGQFVFFHYAATQWIAHLNLYIELQIKKPERDVLCEEVQDLVQRMESFNQIAPSSTIQPRNQDFHSIKNNWPDLSAILSQEHAYMRFKAPFTSLQTVTLFDSESPLNIFAIYGKFYQTLDSMLCPDTRHRPECSCQTLKNLYGQFIYKCDRIACRHHRHGFDNRKERDQHLLGHDRPFKCPESVCAFSEIGFKSGQSLSQHMDQCHPTQNPVTTKHPAIQDIDPESVEVVLTEAVKAGEVGFVSKLLGNIPKKLADTLYIVALRSSDPAMVAQFVSSGFSIDKADIPRSAIGTAEKVVPLNVAIRACNFEVVRYLLATGCDRNRSDFPYECPMSGLVNWGTALDHAIGLSLPQKRLEAISALTDNGTNIHEDYRYSFKPLRSLLRRKNVEAERVVIQTLELLKRSFSLRDLNELLRVEADGGCSVEVGRWLIQNGARADDRPKNPVKYSALHRACNKRTENAAYFVKCLLESGVDPALRAGHPLAVEPKGAKNISTWLGVTWEELIESTKSARRAKE
;
A
#
# COMPACT_ATOMS: atom_id res chain seq x y z
N MET A 1 11.10 35.24 -3.56
CA MET A 1 11.54 36.60 -3.15
C MET A 1 11.66 37.54 -4.35
N GLY A 2 12.54 37.28 -5.33
CA GLY A 2 12.67 38.15 -6.53
C GLY A 2 11.35 38.40 -7.26
N GLN A 3 10.61 37.33 -7.57
CA GLN A 3 9.28 37.40 -8.19
C GLN A 3 8.22 38.15 -7.36
N ILE A 4 8.37 38.21 -6.02
CA ILE A 4 7.45 38.99 -5.16
C ILE A 4 7.80 40.48 -5.27
N GLY A 5 9.09 40.81 -5.33
CA GLY A 5 9.57 42.17 -5.58
C GLY A 5 9.13 42.70 -6.95
N ASP A 6 9.16 41.87 -7.99
CA ASP A 6 8.76 42.23 -9.35
C ASP A 6 7.25 42.48 -9.48
N ARG A 7 6.45 41.93 -8.56
CA ARG A 7 4.99 42.06 -8.50
C ARG A 7 4.51 43.23 -7.63
N LEU A 8 5.45 43.99 -7.02
CA LEU A 8 5.15 45.17 -6.21
C LEU A 8 5.37 46.45 -7.03
N PRO A 9 4.33 47.08 -7.61
CA PRO A 9 4.48 48.36 -8.29
C PRO A 9 4.86 49.46 -7.28
N HIS A 10 5.44 50.55 -7.77
CA HIS A 10 6.08 51.65 -7.03
C HIS A 10 5.35 52.09 -5.74
N PHE A 11 5.59 51.37 -4.63
CA PHE A 11 4.92 51.56 -3.33
C PHE A 11 5.01 53.00 -2.80
N ARG A 12 6.06 53.73 -3.22
CA ARG A 12 6.30 55.14 -2.91
C ARG A 12 5.25 56.09 -3.51
N LYS A 13 4.66 55.77 -4.66
CA LYS A 13 3.65 56.63 -5.33
C LYS A 13 2.26 56.49 -4.70
N TYR A 14 1.94 55.34 -4.11
CA TYR A 14 0.61 55.08 -3.54
C TYR A 14 0.43 55.62 -2.11
N LEU A 15 1.54 55.84 -1.38
CA LEU A 15 1.53 56.39 -0.01
C LEU A 15 0.84 57.74 0.15
N GLU A 16 0.81 58.59 -0.88
CA GLU A 16 0.09 59.87 -0.84
C GLU A 16 -1.42 59.73 -1.11
N LEU A 17 -1.81 58.77 -1.96
CA LEU A 17 -3.22 58.46 -2.27
C LEU A 17 -3.94 57.76 -1.10
N PHE A 18 -3.21 57.06 -0.23
CA PHE A 18 -3.76 56.33 0.90
C PHE A 18 -4.19 57.20 2.08
N LYS A 19 -3.77 58.48 2.15
CA LYS A 19 -4.16 59.35 3.27
C LYS A 19 -5.65 59.73 3.25
N SER A 20 -6.28 59.72 2.07
CA SER A 20 -7.62 60.27 1.84
C SER A 20 -8.71 59.22 1.52
N ASN A 21 -8.39 57.93 1.38
CA ASN A 21 -9.37 56.89 0.99
C ASN A 21 -9.30 55.65 1.91
N ASP A 22 -10.32 55.46 2.75
CA ASP A 22 -10.40 54.36 3.72
C ASP A 22 -10.59 52.97 3.08
N THR A 23 -11.18 52.88 1.89
CA THR A 23 -11.32 51.62 1.13
C THR A 23 -9.95 51.13 0.67
N LEU A 24 -9.11 52.04 0.16
CA LEU A 24 -7.74 51.74 -0.21
C LEU A 24 -6.86 51.39 1.00
N LYS A 25 -7.08 52.00 2.18
CA LYS A 25 -6.40 51.58 3.43
C LYS A 25 -6.76 50.15 3.83
N ARG A 26 -8.04 49.76 3.74
CA ARG A 26 -8.47 48.37 4.01
C ARG A 26 -7.84 47.39 3.03
N LEU A 27 -7.81 47.73 1.74
CA LEU A 27 -7.17 46.91 0.71
C LEU A 27 -5.66 46.73 0.98
N LEU A 28 -4.98 47.80 1.40
CA LEU A 28 -3.57 47.75 1.79
C LEU A 28 -3.32 46.86 3.02
N LEU A 29 -4.21 46.90 4.03
CA LEU A 29 -4.12 46.02 5.21
C LEU A 29 -4.26 44.55 4.83
N VAL A 30 -5.20 44.22 3.93
CA VAL A 30 -5.40 42.85 3.46
C VAL A 30 -4.20 42.37 2.64
N PHE A 31 -3.68 43.22 1.76
CA PHE A 31 -2.46 42.94 0.99
C PHE A 31 -1.24 42.68 1.89
N LEU A 32 -1.05 43.52 2.92
CA LEU A 32 0.01 43.33 3.91
C LEU A 32 -0.18 42.05 4.73
N ARG A 33 -1.44 41.68 5.02
CA ARG A 33 -1.76 40.41 5.66
C ARG A 33 -1.34 39.21 4.80
N ASP A 34 -1.60 39.21 3.49
CA ASP A 34 -1.16 38.10 2.62
C ASP A 34 0.37 37.97 2.58
N ILE A 35 1.07 39.11 2.58
CA ILE A 35 2.54 39.11 2.68
C ILE A 35 2.96 38.49 4.02
N LEU A 36 2.35 38.87 5.14
CA LEU A 36 2.64 38.27 6.44
C LEU A 36 2.30 36.78 6.46
N GLU A 37 1.22 36.36 5.82
CA GLU A 37 0.79 34.96 5.74
C GLU A 37 1.76 34.10 4.91
N PHE A 38 2.32 34.66 3.82
CA PHE A 38 3.46 34.07 3.11
C PHE A 38 4.66 33.91 4.04
N HIS A 39 5.03 34.96 4.78
CA HIS A 39 6.18 34.91 5.69
C HIS A 39 5.95 33.89 6.81
N VAL A 40 4.75 33.83 7.39
CA VAL A 40 4.40 32.82 8.41
C VAL A 40 4.47 31.41 7.84
N THR A 41 3.94 31.19 6.63
CA THR A 41 3.98 29.87 5.97
C THR A 41 5.42 29.43 5.68
N ALA A 42 6.25 30.34 5.15
CA ALA A 42 7.65 30.10 4.90
C ALA A 42 8.44 29.91 6.21
N LEU A 43 8.22 30.76 7.20
CA LEU A 43 8.88 30.65 8.51
C LEU A 43 8.48 29.36 9.22
N ASN A 44 7.22 28.92 9.16
CA ASN A 44 6.81 27.65 9.75
C ASN A 44 7.53 26.46 9.10
N PHE A 45 7.74 26.50 7.78
CA PHE A 45 8.55 25.50 7.09
C PHE A 45 10.01 25.53 7.56
N PHE A 46 10.66 26.70 7.51
CA PHE A 46 12.09 26.86 7.84
C PHE A 46 12.41 26.84 9.34
N LYS A 47 11.41 27.02 10.21
CA LYS A 47 11.54 26.90 11.68
C LYS A 47 11.48 25.45 12.14
N SER A 48 10.99 24.53 11.31
CA SER A 48 11.10 23.10 11.58
C SER A 48 12.58 22.75 11.74
N LYS A 49 12.97 22.23 12.90
CA LYS A 49 14.38 21.96 13.25
C LYS A 49 15.13 21.06 12.27
N LYS A 50 14.42 20.39 11.35
CA LYS A 50 14.93 19.34 10.46
C LYS A 50 14.51 19.54 8.99
N TRP A 51 14.13 20.76 8.58
CA TRP A 51 13.65 21.03 7.22
C TRP A 51 14.68 20.70 6.12
N GLU A 52 15.99 20.88 6.40
CA GLU A 52 17.09 20.61 5.47
C GLU A 52 17.17 19.13 5.06
N LEU A 53 16.85 18.22 5.99
CA LEU A 53 16.90 16.77 5.76
C LEU A 53 15.73 16.29 4.89
N TYR A 54 14.63 17.03 4.84
CA TYR A 54 13.34 16.55 4.31
C TYR A 54 12.65 17.53 3.35
N PHE A 55 13.41 18.46 2.78
CA PHE A 55 12.93 19.47 1.83
C PHE A 55 12.08 18.83 0.73
N GLU A 56 12.61 17.84 0.03
CA GLU A 56 11.93 17.17 -1.09
C GLU A 56 10.61 16.47 -0.70
N SER A 57 10.43 16.11 0.57
CA SER A 57 9.23 15.43 1.05
C SER A 57 8.15 16.41 1.53
N MET A 58 8.57 17.50 2.17
CA MET A 58 7.65 18.47 2.76
C MET A 58 7.35 19.65 1.83
N TRP A 59 8.31 20.04 0.97
CA TRP A 59 8.20 21.22 0.10
C TRP A 59 6.96 21.22 -0.81
N PRO A 60 6.52 20.11 -1.43
CA PRO A 60 5.32 20.14 -2.27
C PRO A 60 4.07 20.68 -1.56
N LYS A 61 3.90 20.37 -0.26
CA LYS A 61 2.79 20.86 0.58
C LYS A 61 2.89 22.37 0.80
N TYR A 62 4.06 22.85 1.23
CA TYR A 62 4.26 24.27 1.50
C TYR A 62 4.30 25.10 0.21
N GLY A 63 4.87 24.57 -0.87
CA GLY A 63 4.93 25.17 -2.19
C GLY A 63 3.54 25.41 -2.77
N ASN A 64 2.63 24.44 -2.70
CA ASN A 64 1.26 24.61 -3.18
C ASN A 64 0.49 25.66 -2.35
N LYS A 65 0.64 25.67 -1.02
CA LYS A 65 0.07 26.72 -0.15
C LYS A 65 0.64 28.11 -0.48
N ILE A 66 1.95 28.19 -0.75
CA ILE A 66 2.61 29.42 -1.18
C ILE A 66 2.06 29.90 -2.53
N THR A 67 1.80 29.01 -3.49
CA THR A 67 1.19 29.37 -4.78
C THR A 67 -0.19 29.99 -4.60
N ILE A 68 -1.04 29.44 -3.71
CA ILE A 68 -2.35 30.02 -3.39
C ILE A 68 -2.18 31.43 -2.81
N ILE A 69 -1.25 31.62 -1.86
CA ILE A 69 -0.97 32.94 -1.26
C ILE A 69 -0.44 33.91 -2.34
N MET A 70 0.45 33.47 -3.22
CA MET A 70 0.99 34.29 -4.31
C MET A 70 -0.09 34.75 -5.29
N ASN A 71 -1.03 33.88 -5.65
CA ASN A 71 -2.17 34.24 -6.49
C ASN A 71 -3.07 35.28 -5.82
N ASN A 72 -3.20 35.24 -4.49
CA ASN A 72 -3.98 36.22 -3.73
C ASN A 72 -3.26 37.59 -3.65
N ILE A 73 -1.94 37.58 -3.42
CA ILE A 73 -1.10 38.78 -3.49
C ILE A 73 -1.23 39.44 -4.87
N GLU A 74 -1.23 38.67 -5.95
CA GLU A 74 -1.43 39.18 -7.32
C GLU A 74 -2.83 39.80 -7.51
N ARG A 75 -3.88 39.15 -7.03
CA ARG A 75 -5.25 39.68 -7.08
C ARG A 75 -5.40 40.98 -6.29
N HIS A 76 -4.95 41.03 -5.04
CA HIS A 76 -5.03 42.25 -4.25
C HIS A 76 -4.12 43.36 -4.79
N ALA A 77 -2.95 43.05 -5.36
CA ALA A 77 -2.11 44.03 -6.06
C ALA A 77 -2.79 44.60 -7.31
N ALA A 78 -3.49 43.78 -8.08
CA ALA A 78 -4.28 44.23 -9.22
C ALA A 78 -5.45 45.12 -8.79
N LEU A 79 -6.12 44.80 -7.68
CA LEU A 79 -7.15 45.64 -7.09
C LEU A 79 -6.60 46.99 -6.60
N ILE A 80 -5.37 47.06 -6.07
CA ILE A 80 -4.73 48.33 -5.67
C ILE A 80 -4.50 49.25 -6.89
N SER A 81 -4.43 48.67 -8.10
CA SER A 81 -4.07 49.37 -9.34
C SER A 81 -5.29 49.91 -10.12
N ASN A 82 -6.52 49.51 -9.77
CA ASN A 82 -7.77 49.85 -10.46
C ASN A 82 -8.77 50.56 -9.52
N GLU A 83 -9.84 51.18 -10.03
CA GLU A 83 -10.93 51.73 -9.19
C GLU A 83 -11.77 50.59 -8.57
N VAL A 84 -11.93 50.57 -7.25
CA VAL A 84 -12.44 49.39 -6.51
C VAL A 84 -13.62 49.71 -5.58
N THR A 85 -14.58 48.77 -5.53
CA THR A 85 -15.70 48.75 -4.59
C THR A 85 -15.44 47.79 -3.41
N LEU A 86 -16.11 48.02 -2.27
CA LEU A 86 -15.96 47.23 -1.05
C LEU A 86 -16.37 45.74 -1.24
N THR A 87 -17.28 45.48 -2.17
CA THR A 87 -17.73 44.14 -2.59
C THR A 87 -16.61 43.33 -3.24
N SER A 88 -15.83 43.93 -4.16
CA SER A 88 -14.71 43.25 -4.82
C SER A 88 -13.65 42.73 -3.83
N ILE A 89 -13.48 43.43 -2.70
CA ILE A 89 -12.56 43.03 -1.62
C ILE A 89 -13.12 41.81 -0.87
N GLN A 90 -14.42 41.82 -0.56
CA GLN A 90 -15.08 40.72 0.15
C GLN A 90 -15.13 39.45 -0.70
N ASP A 91 -15.39 39.57 -2.00
CA ASP A 91 -15.43 38.43 -2.93
C ASP A 91 -14.05 37.78 -3.08
N ALA A 92 -12.98 38.58 -3.16
CA ALA A 92 -11.60 38.08 -3.19
C ALA A 92 -11.23 37.33 -1.89
N GLN A 93 -11.65 37.85 -0.73
CA GLN A 93 -11.43 37.19 0.56
C GLN A 93 -12.24 35.90 0.71
N ALA A 94 -13.49 35.88 0.24
CA ALA A 94 -14.34 34.69 0.26
C ALA A 94 -13.77 33.59 -0.65
N ALA A 95 -13.33 33.95 -1.86
CA ALA A 95 -12.67 33.04 -2.79
C ALA A 95 -11.37 32.47 -2.22
N TYR A 96 -10.58 33.27 -1.50
CA TYR A 96 -9.37 32.81 -0.80
C TYR A 96 -9.71 31.82 0.32
N ALA A 97 -10.69 32.15 1.17
CA ALA A 97 -11.11 31.29 2.27
C ALA A 97 -11.64 29.94 1.75
N GLU A 98 -12.38 29.94 0.64
CA GLU A 98 -12.90 28.73 0.01
C GLU A 98 -11.79 27.90 -0.66
N ALA A 99 -10.86 28.54 -1.37
CA ALA A 99 -9.73 27.87 -1.99
C ALA A 99 -8.82 27.19 -0.95
N LEU A 100 -8.57 27.85 0.19
CA LEU A 100 -7.77 27.28 1.27
C LEU A 100 -8.48 26.10 1.94
N LYS A 101 -9.77 26.24 2.25
CA LYS A 101 -10.58 25.13 2.80
C LYS A 101 -10.63 23.93 1.88
N THR A 102 -10.82 24.16 0.58
CA THR A 102 -10.84 23.12 -0.44
C THR A 102 -9.49 22.42 -0.51
N TYR A 103 -8.38 23.18 -0.63
CA TYR A 103 -7.03 22.63 -0.62
C TYR A 103 -6.71 21.80 0.64
N GLU A 104 -7.08 22.29 1.82
CA GLU A 104 -6.84 21.58 3.09
C GLU A 104 -7.64 20.28 3.17
N ARG A 105 -8.93 20.32 2.80
CA ARG A 105 -9.82 19.15 2.75
C ARG A 105 -9.32 18.10 1.76
N ASP A 106 -8.92 18.54 0.57
CA ASP A 106 -8.48 17.67 -0.52
C ASP A 106 -7.15 17.01 -0.20
N GLY A 107 -6.20 17.79 0.32
CA GLY A 107 -4.92 17.26 0.78
C GLY A 107 -5.08 16.29 1.96
N GLU A 108 -5.99 16.55 2.90
CA GLU A 108 -6.25 15.63 4.01
C GLU A 108 -6.87 14.33 3.53
N PHE A 109 -7.83 14.41 2.63
CA PHE A 109 -8.50 13.27 2.05
C PHE A 109 -7.51 12.35 1.31
N GLN A 110 -6.70 12.90 0.40
CA GLN A 110 -5.68 12.15 -0.34
C GLN A 110 -4.65 11.51 0.59
N ARG A 111 -4.16 12.24 1.61
CA ARG A 111 -3.20 11.70 2.59
C ARG A 111 -3.77 10.52 3.39
N ARG A 112 -5.01 10.63 3.87
CA ARG A 112 -5.68 9.54 4.60
C ARG A 112 -5.80 8.29 3.73
N GLN A 113 -6.04 8.49 2.44
CA GLN A 113 -6.14 7.41 1.50
C GLN A 113 -4.81 6.74 1.15
N ASP A 114 -3.77 7.51 0.86
CA ASP A 114 -2.43 6.99 0.59
C ASP A 114 -1.93 6.18 1.79
N PHE A 115 -2.18 6.70 2.99
CA PHE A 115 -1.80 6.04 4.23
C PHE A 115 -2.58 4.73 4.45
N ALA A 116 -3.91 4.76 4.31
CA ALA A 116 -4.74 3.56 4.37
C ALA A 116 -4.32 2.53 3.30
N THR A 117 -3.87 3.02 2.14
CA THR A 117 -3.41 2.17 1.04
C THR A 117 -2.23 1.32 1.44
N VAL A 118 -1.24 1.99 2.00
CA VAL A 118 0.03 1.42 2.47
C VAL A 118 -0.18 0.53 3.69
N GLN A 119 -1.09 0.92 4.59
CA GLN A 119 -1.47 0.11 5.75
C GLN A 119 -2.04 -1.25 5.33
N GLN A 120 -2.92 -1.29 4.35
CA GLN A 120 -3.51 -2.56 3.92
C GLN A 120 -2.53 -3.44 3.15
N SER A 121 -1.66 -2.87 2.31
CA SER A 121 -0.68 -3.66 1.55
C SER A 121 0.36 -4.32 2.45
N LEU A 122 0.86 -3.60 3.46
CA LEU A 122 1.84 -4.13 4.40
C LEU A 122 1.19 -4.93 5.54
N SER A 123 -0.08 -4.67 5.82
CA SER A 123 -0.85 -5.28 6.91
C SER A 123 -0.02 -5.32 8.22
N PRO A 124 0.39 -4.14 8.75
CA PRO A 124 1.13 -4.07 9.98
C PRO A 124 0.25 -4.59 11.12
N ARG A 125 0.85 -5.34 12.05
CA ARG A 125 0.16 -5.73 13.28
C ARG A 125 -0.02 -4.50 14.15
N LEU A 126 -1.24 -4.22 14.59
CA LEU A 126 -1.52 -3.24 15.62
C LEU A 126 -1.70 -3.95 16.95
N TYR A 127 -1.30 -3.30 18.03
CA TYR A 127 -1.28 -3.87 19.39
C TYR A 127 -2.29 -3.19 20.32
N ASP A 128 -3.17 -2.34 19.79
CA ASP A 128 -4.18 -1.60 20.54
C ASP A 128 -5.18 -2.52 21.24
N ASP A 129 -5.57 -3.62 20.59
CA ASP A 129 -6.46 -4.63 21.20
C ASP A 129 -5.78 -5.34 22.38
N ASP A 130 -4.47 -5.60 22.26
CA ASP A 130 -3.68 -6.19 23.35
C ASP A 130 -3.60 -5.21 24.53
N LEU A 131 -3.31 -3.93 24.25
CA LEU A 131 -3.29 -2.87 25.25
C LEU A 131 -4.64 -2.74 25.98
N GLU A 132 -5.75 -2.73 25.25
CA GLU A 132 -7.09 -2.64 25.82
C GLU A 132 -7.45 -3.88 26.65
N THR A 133 -7.01 -5.06 26.21
CA THR A 133 -7.17 -6.29 26.99
C THR A 133 -6.43 -6.22 28.32
N PHE A 134 -5.17 -5.75 28.32
CA PHE A 134 -4.40 -5.56 29.55
C PHE A 134 -5.00 -4.47 30.43
N ARG A 135 -5.54 -3.38 29.87
CA ARG A 135 -6.23 -2.32 30.61
C ARG A 135 -7.46 -2.86 31.35
N LYS A 136 -8.32 -3.60 30.66
CA LYS A 136 -9.56 -4.17 31.23
C LYS A 136 -9.30 -5.17 32.35
N ARG A 137 -8.23 -5.96 32.22
CA ARG A 137 -7.88 -7.04 33.18
C ARG A 137 -7.02 -6.57 34.36
N ARG A 138 -6.45 -5.36 34.31
CA ARG A 138 -5.58 -4.82 35.37
C ARG A 138 -6.41 -4.23 36.51
N SER A 139 -6.07 -4.57 37.76
CA SER A 139 -6.63 -3.89 38.93
C SER A 139 -6.19 -2.41 38.96
N PRO A 140 -7.08 -1.44 39.31
CA PRO A 140 -6.80 0.00 39.22
C PRO A 140 -5.53 0.48 39.93
N ASP A 141 -5.15 -0.18 41.03
CA ASP A 141 -3.98 0.18 41.84
C ASP A 141 -2.69 -0.55 41.45
N SER A 142 -2.75 -1.55 40.58
CA SER A 142 -1.60 -2.37 40.19
C SER A 142 -0.61 -1.59 39.32
N GLY A 143 0.69 -1.70 39.64
CA GLY A 143 1.78 -1.10 38.87
C GLY A 143 2.10 0.36 39.21
N LYS A 144 1.30 1.03 40.06
CA LYS A 144 1.51 2.44 40.47
C LYS A 144 2.85 2.71 41.14
N TRP A 145 3.48 1.68 41.70
CA TRP A 145 4.81 1.80 42.31
C TRP A 145 5.88 2.29 41.32
N ILE A 146 5.72 2.05 40.01
CA ILE A 146 6.72 2.43 39.00
C ILE A 146 6.93 3.95 38.93
N GLU A 147 5.90 4.74 39.22
CA GLU A 147 5.98 6.20 39.22
C GLU A 147 6.89 6.73 40.34
N LYS A 148 7.04 5.96 41.43
CA LYS A 148 7.93 6.28 42.55
C LYS A 148 9.38 5.87 42.29
N ASN A 149 9.65 5.13 41.21
CA ASN A 149 10.98 4.68 40.86
C ASN A 149 11.78 5.82 40.19
N GLY A 150 12.89 6.24 40.81
CA GLY A 150 13.69 7.36 40.32
C GLY A 150 14.35 7.16 38.95
N ASP A 151 14.64 5.92 38.55
CA ASP A 151 15.16 5.61 37.20
C ASP A 151 14.07 5.76 36.16
N PHE A 152 12.85 5.32 36.48
CA PHE A 152 11.69 5.51 35.61
C PHE A 152 11.30 6.98 35.47
N SER A 153 11.22 7.74 36.57
CA SER A 153 10.93 9.19 36.51
C SER A 153 11.97 9.94 35.67
N ALA A 154 13.24 9.54 35.76
CA ALA A 154 14.32 10.10 34.95
C ALA A 154 14.25 9.69 33.48
N TRP A 155 13.80 8.47 33.17
CA TRP A 155 13.54 8.04 31.80
C TRP A 155 12.37 8.81 31.17
N LEU A 156 11.27 8.99 31.93
CA LEU A 156 10.09 9.75 31.52
C LEU A 156 10.37 11.25 31.31
N ASN A 157 11.46 11.79 31.87
CA ASN A 157 11.87 13.16 31.58
C ASN A 157 12.61 13.23 30.24
N THR A 158 11.98 13.84 29.22
CA THR A 158 12.54 14.03 27.86
C THR A 158 13.84 14.85 27.83
N SER A 159 14.03 15.73 28.82
CA SER A 159 15.26 16.53 28.96
C SER A 159 16.44 15.70 29.46
N ASN A 160 16.19 14.57 30.13
CA ASN A 160 17.25 13.71 30.62
C ASN A 160 17.83 12.85 29.49
N LYS A 161 19.11 13.06 29.17
CA LYS A 161 19.83 12.32 28.12
C LYS A 161 20.67 11.14 28.66
N THR A 162 20.77 10.96 29.97
CA THR A 162 21.60 9.92 30.60
C THR A 162 20.86 8.59 30.77
N LYS A 163 19.54 8.64 31.03
CA LYS A 163 18.69 7.46 31.21
C LYS A 163 17.70 7.36 30.06
N GLN A 164 18.12 6.73 28.97
CA GLN A 164 17.31 6.63 27.75
C GLN A 164 16.83 5.22 27.42
N ILE A 165 17.42 4.21 28.04
CA ILE A 165 17.08 2.81 27.81
C ILE A 165 16.81 2.17 29.17
N LEU A 166 15.57 1.71 29.37
CA LEU A 166 15.16 0.92 30.52
C LEU A 166 14.92 -0.53 30.11
N TRP A 167 15.25 -1.43 31.01
CA TRP A 167 14.92 -2.83 30.90
C TRP A 167 14.15 -3.28 32.13
N VAL A 168 12.86 -3.54 31.95
CA VAL A 168 12.01 -4.16 32.96
C VAL A 168 12.25 -5.66 32.89
N GLU A 169 13.05 -6.16 33.83
CA GLU A 169 13.27 -7.58 33.97
C GLU A 169 12.31 -8.14 35.00
N GLY A 170 11.62 -9.21 34.62
CA GLY A 170 10.77 -9.95 35.53
C GLY A 170 10.78 -11.44 35.26
N ILE A 171 10.65 -12.21 36.34
CA ILE A 171 10.36 -13.64 36.27
C ILE A 171 9.06 -13.90 35.48
N PRO A 172 8.85 -15.10 34.91
CA PRO A 172 7.57 -15.46 34.29
C PRO A 172 6.39 -15.23 35.23
N GLY A 173 5.25 -14.79 34.69
CA GLY A 173 4.05 -14.59 35.48
C GLY A 173 4.10 -13.46 36.52
N ALA A 174 5.13 -12.61 36.51
CA ALA A 174 5.28 -11.52 37.49
C ALA A 174 4.39 -10.29 37.21
N GLY A 175 3.75 -10.22 36.04
CA GLY A 175 2.90 -9.09 35.64
C GLY A 175 3.57 -8.07 34.71
N LYS A 176 4.63 -8.47 34.00
CA LYS A 176 5.37 -7.61 33.06
C LYS A 176 4.46 -6.89 32.06
N SER A 177 3.61 -7.61 31.33
CA SER A 177 2.72 -7.04 30.32
C SER A 177 1.72 -6.03 30.90
N TYR A 178 1.19 -6.29 32.09
CA TYR A 178 0.32 -5.36 32.81
C TYR A 178 1.06 -4.07 33.21
N LEU A 179 2.31 -4.20 33.66
CA LEU A 179 3.15 -3.05 33.97
C LEU A 179 3.51 -2.27 32.70
N SER A 180 3.87 -2.95 31.61
CA SER A 180 4.17 -2.33 30.31
C SER A 180 2.95 -1.56 29.78
N ALA A 181 1.74 -2.12 29.87
CA ALA A 181 0.50 -1.43 29.52
C ALA A 181 0.29 -0.16 30.37
N TYR A 182 0.55 -0.23 31.67
CA TYR A 182 0.49 0.95 32.54
C TYR A 182 1.54 2.01 32.18
N ILE A 183 2.75 1.59 31.80
CA ILE A 183 3.80 2.50 31.37
C ILE A 183 3.42 3.18 30.04
N VAL A 184 2.80 2.46 29.10
CA VAL A 184 2.26 3.04 27.87
C VAL A 184 1.23 4.13 28.22
N ASP A 185 0.31 3.88 29.16
CA ASP A 185 -0.67 4.88 29.62
C ASP A 185 0.01 6.14 30.18
N ILE A 186 1.10 5.99 30.94
CA ILE A 186 1.86 7.11 31.51
C ILE A 186 2.60 7.89 30.41
N ALA A 187 3.22 7.19 29.46
CA ALA A 187 3.96 7.79 28.36
C ALA A 187 3.02 8.55 27.41
N GLN A 188 1.83 8.01 27.12
CA GLN A 188 0.80 8.69 26.30
C GLN A 188 0.27 9.99 26.92
N ARG A 189 0.41 10.18 28.25
CA ARG A 189 0.03 11.44 28.93
C ARG A 189 1.08 12.55 28.77
N GLN A 190 2.27 12.24 28.24
CA GLN A 190 3.33 13.23 28.08
C GLN A 190 3.04 14.15 26.89
N VAL A 191 2.98 15.45 27.16
CA VAL A 191 2.74 16.49 26.14
C VAL A 191 3.92 16.57 25.18
N ASP A 192 3.65 16.89 23.90
CA ASP A 192 4.64 17.05 22.84
C ASP A 192 5.55 15.82 22.62
N SER A 193 5.02 14.62 22.84
CA SER A 193 5.73 13.35 22.63
C SER A 193 4.89 12.35 21.85
N CYS A 194 5.55 11.35 21.26
CA CYS A 194 4.89 10.22 20.62
C CYS A 194 5.16 8.96 21.46
N THR A 195 4.17 8.07 21.58
CA THR A 195 4.36 6.78 22.24
C THR A 195 3.97 5.67 21.27
N VAL A 196 4.91 4.76 21.01
CA VAL A 196 4.69 3.57 20.19
C VAL A 196 5.03 2.33 20.98
N PHE A 197 4.32 1.23 20.74
CA PHE A 197 4.42 0.04 21.56
C PHE A 197 4.22 -1.26 20.79
N ALA A 198 4.76 -2.36 21.33
CA ALA A 198 4.53 -3.70 20.81
C ALA A 198 4.42 -4.70 21.97
N PHE A 199 3.35 -5.51 21.96
CA PHE A 199 3.13 -6.60 22.91
C PHE A 199 3.39 -7.94 22.21
N LEU A 200 4.61 -8.45 22.35
CA LEU A 200 5.03 -9.69 21.72
C LEU A 200 4.52 -10.89 22.53
N SER A 201 4.06 -11.92 21.82
CA SER A 201 3.42 -13.10 22.43
C SER A 201 3.97 -14.40 21.86
N PHE A 202 4.11 -15.40 22.74
CA PHE A 202 4.57 -16.76 22.37
C PHE A 202 3.63 -17.49 21.40
N GLN A 203 2.41 -16.99 21.24
CA GLN A 203 1.43 -17.51 20.30
C GLN A 203 1.76 -17.11 18.86
N ASP A 204 2.59 -16.08 18.68
CA ASP A 204 2.99 -15.55 17.39
C ASP A 204 4.41 -16.01 17.03
N GLN A 205 4.68 -17.31 17.10
CA GLN A 205 6.03 -17.87 16.89
C GLN A 205 6.63 -17.53 15.51
N LYS A 206 5.82 -17.13 14.53
CA LYS A 206 6.24 -16.70 13.19
C LYS A 206 6.48 -15.18 13.08
N LEU A 207 6.40 -14.43 14.19
CA LEU A 207 6.60 -12.99 14.21
C LEU A 207 8.07 -12.65 13.94
N THR A 208 8.30 -11.84 12.92
CA THR A 208 9.65 -11.39 12.52
C THR A 208 9.93 -9.97 12.97
N THR A 209 11.22 -9.63 13.08
CA THR A 209 11.70 -8.27 13.35
C THR A 209 11.11 -7.26 12.36
N ALA A 210 11.02 -7.64 11.09
CA ALA A 210 10.40 -6.80 10.04
C ALA A 210 8.95 -6.43 10.38
N LYS A 211 8.14 -7.39 10.87
CA LYS A 211 6.75 -7.15 11.24
C LYS A 211 6.62 -6.25 12.47
N VAL A 212 7.51 -6.39 13.44
CA VAL A 212 7.56 -5.48 14.60
C VAL A 212 7.92 -4.07 14.18
N LEU A 213 8.95 -3.88 13.34
CA LEU A 213 9.33 -2.56 12.83
C LEU A 213 8.21 -1.92 11.99
N GLN A 214 7.55 -2.68 11.12
CA GLN A 214 6.37 -2.20 10.39
C GLN A 214 5.33 -1.67 11.36
N SER A 215 4.98 -2.41 12.42
CA SER A 215 4.03 -1.93 13.43
C SER A 215 4.44 -0.60 14.04
N LEU A 216 5.68 -0.48 14.52
CA LEU A 216 6.18 0.74 15.16
C LEU A 216 6.22 1.93 14.19
N ILE A 217 6.64 1.71 12.94
CA ILE A 217 6.63 2.71 11.86
C ILE A 217 5.21 3.25 11.63
N PHE A 218 4.22 2.36 11.53
CA PHE A 218 2.84 2.76 11.31
C PHE A 218 2.28 3.52 12.50
N GLN A 219 2.57 3.08 13.74
CA GLN A 219 2.15 3.81 14.94
C GLN A 219 2.74 5.22 15.00
N LEU A 220 4.02 5.40 14.65
CA LEU A 220 4.63 6.73 14.55
C LEU A 220 3.87 7.64 13.58
N ALA A 221 3.45 7.07 12.45
CA ALA A 221 2.76 7.80 11.42
C ALA A 221 1.31 8.15 11.80
N LEU A 222 0.59 7.29 12.53
CA LEU A 222 -0.86 7.42 12.80
C LEU A 222 -1.28 8.81 13.30
N GLU A 223 -0.48 9.44 14.16
CA GLU A 223 -0.79 10.72 14.79
C GLU A 223 -0.06 11.91 14.14
N ASN A 224 0.80 11.67 13.14
CA ASN A 224 1.62 12.69 12.51
C ASN A 224 1.42 12.75 10.99
N VAL A 225 0.69 13.77 10.56
CA VAL A 225 0.32 14.01 9.16
C VAL A 225 1.54 14.17 8.25
N ASP A 226 2.65 14.72 8.74
CA ASP A 226 3.87 14.89 7.93
C ASP A 226 4.60 13.56 7.72
N LEU A 227 4.45 12.61 8.66
CA LEU A 227 5.00 11.26 8.55
C LEU A 227 4.23 10.37 7.57
N HIS A 228 2.94 10.61 7.36
CA HIS A 228 2.14 9.89 6.35
C HIS A 228 2.80 9.97 4.97
N GLN A 229 3.16 11.18 4.56
CA GLN A 229 3.70 11.41 3.22
C GLN A 229 5.08 10.77 3.03
N ALA A 230 5.92 10.81 4.06
CA ALA A 230 7.24 10.17 4.03
C ALA A 230 7.13 8.65 3.92
N LEU A 231 6.24 8.02 4.70
CA LEU A 231 5.99 6.58 4.63
C LEU A 231 5.43 6.18 3.26
N CYS A 232 4.39 6.87 2.77
CA CYS A 232 3.77 6.55 1.50
C CYS A 232 4.76 6.64 0.33
N ARG A 233 5.59 7.68 0.30
CA ARG A 233 6.63 7.83 -0.72
C ARG A 233 7.64 6.68 -0.68
N GLU A 234 8.11 6.30 0.50
CA GLU A 234 9.09 5.22 0.63
C GLU A 234 8.50 3.90 0.13
N VAL A 235 7.27 3.59 0.53
CA VAL A 235 6.56 2.36 0.11
C VAL A 235 6.29 2.34 -1.39
N GLN A 236 5.91 3.48 -2.00
CA GLN A 236 5.75 3.60 -3.45
C GLN A 236 7.07 3.38 -4.19
N SER A 237 8.18 3.90 -3.67
CA SER A 237 9.50 3.79 -4.32
C SER A 237 10.18 2.43 -4.12
N ASN A 238 9.92 1.74 -2.99
CA ASN A 238 10.63 0.53 -2.61
C ASN A 238 9.73 -0.46 -1.82
N TYR A 239 8.59 -0.81 -2.40
CA TYR A 239 7.63 -1.72 -1.76
C TYR A 239 8.26 -3.04 -1.30
N ARG A 240 9.06 -3.69 -2.15
CA ARG A 240 9.70 -4.99 -1.82
C ARG A 240 10.66 -4.88 -0.63
N GLY A 241 11.38 -3.77 -0.52
CA GLY A 241 12.24 -3.49 0.61
C GLY A 241 11.44 -3.32 1.90
N VAL A 242 10.39 -2.50 1.88
CA VAL A 242 9.58 -2.23 3.07
C VAL A 242 8.73 -3.43 3.48
N SER A 243 8.33 -4.31 2.54
CA SER A 243 7.48 -5.46 2.85
C SER A 243 8.19 -6.60 3.57
N SER A 244 9.49 -6.81 3.30
CA SER A 244 10.19 -8.03 3.75
C SER A 244 11.65 -7.85 4.16
N ASN A 245 12.29 -6.70 3.86
CA ASN A 245 13.70 -6.47 4.16
C ASN A 245 13.87 -5.63 5.43
N THR A 246 14.35 -6.27 6.50
CA THR A 246 14.56 -5.61 7.80
C THR A 246 15.56 -4.46 7.75
N ALA A 247 16.59 -4.52 6.90
CA ALA A 247 17.56 -3.43 6.78
C ALA A 247 16.92 -2.17 6.17
N CYS A 248 16.11 -2.34 5.11
CA CYS A 248 15.33 -1.24 4.55
C CYS A 248 14.35 -0.65 5.58
N LEU A 249 13.67 -1.51 6.33
CA LEU A 249 12.75 -1.10 7.40
C LEU A 249 13.46 -0.36 8.54
N ARG A 250 14.66 -0.79 8.95
CA ARG A 250 15.46 -0.07 9.96
C ARG A 250 15.78 1.34 9.48
N THR A 251 16.26 1.49 8.25
CA THR A 251 16.58 2.80 7.66
C THR A 251 15.35 3.70 7.64
N LEU A 252 14.20 3.17 7.22
CA LEU A 252 12.93 3.91 7.25
C LEU A 252 12.53 4.26 8.69
N PHE A 253 12.64 3.32 9.64
CA PHE A 253 12.30 3.55 11.04
C PHE A 253 13.13 4.67 11.66
N VAL A 254 14.45 4.65 11.46
CA VAL A 254 15.36 5.72 11.91
C VAL A 254 14.96 7.06 11.29
N LYS A 255 14.70 7.10 9.98
CA LYS A 255 14.27 8.30 9.27
C LYS A 255 12.98 8.87 9.87
N MET A 256 12.01 8.02 10.20
CA MET A 256 10.74 8.45 10.80
C MET A 256 10.89 8.90 12.25
N LEU A 257 11.70 8.20 13.05
CA LEU A 257 12.04 8.63 14.41
C LEU A 257 12.72 10.00 14.42
N GLN A 258 13.63 10.25 13.47
CA GLN A 258 14.26 11.55 13.30
C GLN A 258 13.27 12.64 12.93
N MET A 259 12.19 12.34 12.20
CA MET A 259 11.15 13.31 11.84
C MET A 259 10.09 13.50 12.94
N SER A 260 9.93 12.53 13.83
CA SER A 260 8.93 12.55 14.90
C SER A 260 9.31 13.46 16.08
N ASN A 261 8.31 13.75 16.92
CA ASN A 261 8.52 14.33 18.25
C ASN A 261 9.32 13.37 19.15
N PRO A 262 9.84 13.81 20.31
CA PRO A 262 10.43 12.90 21.29
C PRO A 262 9.56 11.66 21.50
N THR A 263 10.15 10.48 21.32
CA THR A 263 9.39 9.23 21.16
C THR A 263 9.71 8.25 22.27
N TYR A 264 8.67 7.76 22.94
CA TYR A 264 8.73 6.59 23.81
C TYR A 264 8.44 5.33 23.00
N ILE A 265 9.31 4.33 23.11
CA ILE A 265 9.14 3.02 22.50
C ILE A 265 9.06 2.00 23.63
N VAL A 266 7.93 1.29 23.72
CA VAL A 266 7.72 0.22 24.72
C VAL A 266 7.56 -1.12 24.02
N VAL A 267 8.50 -2.04 24.22
CA VAL A 267 8.41 -3.40 23.65
C VAL A 267 8.36 -4.42 24.78
N ASP A 268 7.21 -5.07 24.92
CA ASP A 268 6.95 -6.10 25.93
C ASP A 268 7.08 -7.50 25.34
N GLY A 269 7.62 -8.43 26.13
CA GLY A 269 7.64 -9.87 25.78
C GLY A 269 8.71 -10.24 24.76
N VAL A 270 9.88 -9.59 24.75
CA VAL A 270 10.96 -9.92 23.79
C VAL A 270 11.45 -11.37 23.93
N ASP A 271 11.33 -11.97 25.11
CA ASP A 271 11.61 -13.38 25.36
C ASP A 271 10.55 -14.35 24.78
N GLU A 272 9.45 -13.84 24.23
CA GLU A 272 8.35 -14.67 23.73
C GLU A 272 8.42 -14.95 22.22
N ILE A 273 9.35 -14.34 21.48
CA ILE A 273 9.56 -14.62 20.04
C ILE A 273 10.80 -15.49 19.81
N ASP A 274 11.00 -15.96 18.57
CA ASP A 274 12.14 -16.80 18.19
C ASP A 274 13.48 -16.23 18.67
N GLU A 275 14.41 -17.11 19.07
CA GLU A 275 15.70 -16.71 19.65
C GLU A 275 16.57 -15.89 18.69
N ASN A 276 16.51 -16.21 17.39
CA ASN A 276 17.25 -15.47 16.37
C ASN A 276 16.61 -14.10 16.15
N GLU A 277 15.28 -14.05 16.07
CA GLU A 277 14.53 -12.81 15.86
C GLU A 277 14.66 -11.85 17.04
N ARG A 278 14.59 -12.32 18.30
CA ARG A 278 14.70 -11.43 19.47
C ARG A 278 16.06 -10.72 19.55
N SER A 279 17.15 -11.45 19.27
CA SER A 279 18.51 -10.89 19.30
C SER A 279 18.68 -9.84 18.20
N PHE A 280 18.09 -10.11 17.04
CA PHE A 280 18.12 -9.20 15.90
C PHE A 280 17.26 -7.95 16.13
N LEU A 281 16.06 -8.11 16.69
CA LEU A 281 15.17 -7.00 17.07
C LEU A 281 15.84 -6.08 18.08
N LEU A 282 16.40 -6.61 19.17
CA LEU A 282 17.07 -5.82 20.20
C LEU A 282 18.22 -4.99 19.61
N ARG A 283 19.10 -5.61 18.82
CA ARG A 283 20.21 -4.89 18.16
C ARG A 283 19.69 -3.79 17.24
N THR A 284 18.67 -4.08 16.45
CA THR A 284 18.07 -3.12 15.52
C THR A 284 17.49 -1.91 16.24
N LEU A 285 16.78 -2.11 17.36
CA LEU A 285 16.23 -1.02 18.18
C LEU A 285 17.32 -0.22 18.89
N LEU A 286 18.36 -0.88 19.41
CA LEU A 286 19.49 -0.22 20.07
C LEU A 286 20.32 0.60 19.08
N GLU A 287 20.55 0.10 17.87
CA GLU A 287 21.20 0.84 16.78
C GLU A 287 20.37 2.06 16.39
N ALA A 288 19.07 1.90 16.15
CA ALA A 288 18.18 3.01 15.84
C ALA A 288 18.18 4.08 16.95
N LYS A 289 18.23 3.64 18.22
CA LYS A 289 18.33 4.51 19.39
C LYS A 289 19.65 5.28 19.45
N LYS A 290 20.78 4.70 19.02
CA LYS A 290 22.09 5.37 18.93
C LYS A 290 22.09 6.47 17.87
N GLU A 291 21.33 6.26 16.79
CA GLU A 291 21.14 7.24 15.71
C GLU A 291 20.11 8.34 16.07
N CYS A 292 19.28 8.13 17.11
CA CYS A 292 18.17 9.01 17.49
C CYS A 292 18.21 9.46 18.96
N ASN A 293 18.69 10.68 19.21
CA ASN A 293 18.89 11.24 20.57
C ASN A 293 17.60 11.57 21.36
N GLU A 294 16.45 11.65 20.68
CA GLU A 294 15.15 12.01 21.27
C GLU A 294 14.26 10.79 21.53
N VAL A 295 14.80 9.59 21.38
CA VAL A 295 14.10 8.33 21.64
C VAL A 295 14.36 7.85 23.06
N LYS A 296 13.33 7.31 23.69
CA LYS A 296 13.32 6.67 25.01
C LYS A 296 12.83 5.25 24.84
N LEU A 297 13.71 4.26 25.02
CA LEU A 297 13.40 2.85 24.80
C LEU A 297 13.14 2.17 26.14
N LEU A 298 12.07 1.39 26.21
CA LEU A 298 11.80 0.45 27.30
C LEU A 298 11.57 -0.93 26.70
N ILE A 299 12.36 -1.88 27.17
CA ILE A 299 12.20 -3.30 26.87
C ILE A 299 11.68 -3.99 28.13
N SER A 300 10.72 -4.90 27.97
CA SER A 300 10.27 -5.78 29.04
C SER A 300 10.50 -7.23 28.61
N SER A 301 11.19 -8.00 29.47
CA SER A 301 11.47 -9.41 29.20
C SER A 301 11.88 -10.21 30.44
N ARG A 302 12.05 -11.52 30.27
CA ARG A 302 12.88 -12.34 31.18
C ARG A 302 14.37 -12.03 31.04
N GLY A 303 15.13 -12.32 32.09
CA GLY A 303 16.60 -12.29 32.11
C GLY A 303 17.24 -13.52 31.48
N GLU A 304 16.91 -13.83 30.23
CA GLU A 304 17.55 -14.94 29.50
C GLU A 304 18.96 -14.54 29.02
N ASP A 305 19.88 -15.49 28.88
CA ASP A 305 21.31 -15.22 28.68
C ASP A 305 21.61 -14.36 27.44
N ASN A 306 20.94 -14.63 26.32
CA ASN A 306 21.09 -13.82 25.09
C ASN A 306 20.61 -12.37 25.27
N ILE A 307 19.51 -12.15 25.99
CA ILE A 307 18.98 -10.81 26.30
C ILE A 307 19.89 -10.11 27.31
N LEU A 308 20.29 -10.80 28.39
CA LEU A 308 21.22 -10.30 29.42
C LEU A 308 22.53 -9.80 28.79
N ARG A 309 23.12 -10.58 27.88
CA ARG A 309 24.37 -10.22 27.20
C ARG A 309 24.26 -8.90 26.43
N ILE A 310 23.11 -8.63 25.83
CA ILE A 310 22.85 -7.41 25.06
C ILE A 310 22.49 -6.24 25.99
N MET A 311 21.51 -6.44 26.87
CA MET A 311 20.87 -5.35 27.63
C MET A 311 21.70 -4.88 28.83
N ARG A 312 22.51 -5.75 29.46
CA ARG A 312 23.25 -5.43 30.69
C ARG A 312 24.18 -4.22 30.56
N ARG A 313 24.71 -3.95 29.37
CA ARG A 313 25.62 -2.81 29.12
C ARG A 313 24.90 -1.56 28.62
N GLU A 314 23.72 -1.73 28.04
CA GLU A 314 23.02 -0.69 27.28
C GLU A 314 21.85 -0.08 28.07
N ALA A 315 21.29 -0.78 29.07
CA ALA A 315 20.06 -0.39 29.75
C ALA A 315 20.17 -0.38 31.28
N ILE A 316 19.38 0.49 31.90
CA ILE A 316 19.17 0.47 33.36
C ILE A 316 18.09 -0.56 33.68
N ARG A 317 18.42 -1.47 34.59
CA ARG A 317 17.60 -2.64 34.91
C ARG A 317 16.64 -2.33 36.06
N ILE A 318 15.35 -2.55 35.84
CA ILE A 318 14.30 -2.48 36.86
C ILE A 318 13.83 -3.91 37.14
N HIS A 319 14.00 -4.35 38.37
CA HIS A 319 13.57 -5.68 38.81
C HIS A 319 12.11 -5.65 39.27
N LEU A 320 11.22 -6.30 38.51
CA LEU A 320 9.79 -6.26 38.78
C LEU A 320 9.43 -6.99 40.08
N GLN A 321 9.94 -8.21 40.28
CA GLN A 321 9.61 -9.06 41.44
C GLN A 321 10.01 -8.45 42.79
N ALA A 322 10.95 -7.49 42.80
CA ALA A 322 11.37 -6.80 44.02
C ALA A 322 10.38 -5.71 44.47
N ASN A 323 9.44 -5.31 43.59
CA ASN A 323 8.60 -4.14 43.79
C ASN A 323 7.09 -4.42 43.73
N ASN A 324 6.66 -5.60 43.29
CA ASN A 324 5.25 -5.92 43.02
C ASN A 324 4.50 -6.62 44.18
N LEU A 325 5.08 -6.73 45.38
CA LEU A 325 4.43 -7.41 46.52
C LEU A 325 3.06 -6.82 46.86
N ALA A 326 2.94 -5.49 46.86
CA ALA A 326 1.67 -4.80 47.13
C ALA A 326 0.61 -5.12 46.06
N ASP A 327 1.03 -5.23 44.79
CA ASP A 327 0.15 -5.61 43.68
C ASP A 327 -0.37 -7.04 43.89
N ILE A 328 0.49 -7.98 44.29
CA ILE A 328 0.10 -9.37 44.59
C ILE A 328 -0.87 -9.42 45.78
N GLN A 329 -0.61 -8.66 46.85
CA GLN A 329 -1.51 -8.60 48.00
C GLN A 329 -2.89 -8.05 47.61
N CYS A 330 -2.94 -7.03 46.76
CA CYS A 330 -4.18 -6.48 46.23
C CYS A 330 -4.94 -7.53 45.43
N PHE A 331 -4.25 -8.19 44.49
CA PHE A 331 -4.80 -9.25 43.67
C PHE A 331 -5.37 -10.41 44.51
N VAL A 332 -4.58 -10.93 45.46
CA VAL A 332 -5.02 -12.04 46.34
C VAL A 332 -6.28 -11.65 47.11
N ARG A 333 -6.31 -10.44 47.68
CA ARG A 333 -7.46 -9.95 48.44
C ARG A 333 -8.71 -9.81 47.57
N GLU A 334 -8.61 -9.15 46.42
CA GLU A 334 -9.72 -8.95 45.49
C GLU A 334 -10.29 -10.29 45.01
N ARG A 335 -9.40 -11.18 44.53
CA ARG A 335 -9.78 -12.49 44.01
C ARG A 335 -10.40 -13.40 45.09
N THR A 336 -9.86 -13.36 46.31
CA THR A 336 -10.42 -14.10 47.45
C THR A 336 -11.82 -13.61 47.78
N ASN A 337 -12.03 -12.30 47.82
CA ASN A 337 -13.35 -11.72 48.11
C ASN A 337 -14.37 -12.05 47.02
N GLU A 338 -13.97 -11.98 45.75
CA GLU A 338 -14.82 -12.38 44.61
C GLU A 338 -15.24 -13.84 44.73
N TRP A 339 -14.29 -14.76 44.94
CA TRP A 339 -14.58 -16.19 45.10
C TRP A 339 -15.50 -16.46 46.30
N LEU A 340 -15.18 -15.90 47.47
CA LEU A 340 -15.97 -16.13 48.68
C LEU A 340 -17.39 -15.56 48.55
N SER A 341 -17.58 -14.43 47.87
CA SER A 341 -18.90 -13.84 47.63
C SER A 341 -19.83 -14.72 46.77
N CYS A 342 -19.25 -15.58 45.94
CA CYS A 342 -19.96 -16.54 45.09
C CYS A 342 -20.02 -17.95 45.69
N SER A 343 -19.48 -18.14 46.90
CA SER A 343 -19.40 -19.43 47.57
C SER A 343 -20.52 -19.63 48.59
N ALA A 344 -20.74 -20.87 49.01
CA ALA A 344 -21.71 -21.21 50.05
C ALA A 344 -21.13 -21.12 51.49
N PHE A 345 -19.91 -20.59 51.65
CA PHE A 345 -19.27 -20.47 52.96
C PHE A 345 -19.92 -19.36 53.80
N ASP A 346 -20.12 -19.61 55.10
CA ASP A 346 -20.53 -18.57 56.03
C ASP A 346 -19.39 -17.58 56.31
N GLU A 347 -19.72 -16.43 56.91
CA GLU A 347 -18.72 -15.37 57.14
C GLU A 347 -17.59 -15.80 58.08
N CYS A 348 -17.86 -16.72 59.03
CA CYS A 348 -16.83 -17.27 59.91
C CYS A 348 -15.80 -18.10 59.13
N THR A 349 -16.29 -18.99 58.27
CA THR A 349 -15.48 -19.83 57.38
C THR A 349 -14.72 -18.97 56.36
N ALA A 350 -15.39 -17.97 55.79
CA ALA A 350 -14.79 -17.00 54.88
C ALA A 350 -13.63 -16.24 55.55
N ALA A 351 -13.82 -15.77 56.79
CA ALA A 351 -12.76 -15.11 57.56
C ALA A 351 -11.57 -16.04 57.84
N GLU A 352 -11.82 -17.32 58.16
CA GLU A 352 -10.77 -18.31 58.35
C GLU A 352 -9.98 -18.55 57.05
N ILE A 353 -10.65 -18.69 55.91
CA ILE A 353 -10.00 -18.84 54.60
C ILE A 353 -9.14 -17.62 54.26
N ARG A 354 -9.63 -16.40 54.53
CA ARG A 354 -8.85 -15.15 54.33
C ARG A 354 -7.56 -15.17 55.16
N ASN A 355 -7.61 -15.66 56.40
CA ASN A 355 -6.43 -15.77 57.26
C ASN A 355 -5.42 -16.80 56.73
N LEU A 356 -5.89 -17.95 56.23
CA LEU A 356 -5.03 -18.98 55.63
C LEU A 356 -4.32 -18.49 54.35
N LEU A 357 -4.95 -17.58 53.61
CA LEU A 357 -4.41 -16.99 52.37
C LEU A 357 -3.51 -15.78 52.59
N ALA A 358 -3.50 -15.18 53.79
CA ALA A 358 -2.64 -14.05 54.12
C ALA A 358 -1.14 -14.23 53.73
N PRO A 359 -0.49 -15.40 53.93
CA PRO A 359 0.90 -15.59 53.54
C PRO A 359 1.11 -15.75 52.04
N LEU A 360 0.07 -16.04 51.24
CA LEU A 360 0.19 -16.42 49.83
C LEU A 360 0.99 -15.39 49.01
N ALA A 361 0.68 -14.11 49.20
CA ALA A 361 1.34 -13.03 48.46
C ALA A 361 2.86 -12.99 48.71
N SER A 362 3.27 -13.18 49.98
CA SER A 362 4.69 -13.23 50.33
C SER A 362 5.37 -14.50 49.79
N LYS A 363 4.66 -15.63 49.79
CA LYS A 363 5.14 -16.93 49.27
C LYS A 363 5.22 -17.00 47.76
N SER A 364 4.54 -16.10 47.06
CA SER A 364 4.62 -16.00 45.60
C SER A 364 5.97 -15.46 45.12
N GLU A 365 6.81 -14.89 45.99
CA GLU A 365 8.15 -14.39 45.64
C GLU A 365 8.16 -13.50 44.38
N GLY A 366 7.15 -12.63 44.27
CA GLY A 366 6.98 -11.72 43.14
C GLY A 366 6.27 -12.30 41.91
N MET A 367 5.75 -13.53 41.98
CA MET A 367 5.06 -14.19 40.88
C MET A 367 3.54 -14.18 41.03
N ILE A 368 2.87 -13.20 40.42
CA ILE A 368 1.39 -13.08 40.44
C ILE A 368 0.72 -14.36 39.90
N LEU A 369 1.27 -14.97 38.85
CA LEU A 369 0.75 -16.22 38.28
C LEU A 369 0.69 -17.35 39.30
N TYR A 370 1.68 -17.48 40.18
CA TYR A 370 1.68 -18.49 41.24
C TYR A 370 0.51 -18.26 42.20
N ALA A 371 0.30 -17.01 42.65
CA ALA A 371 -0.83 -16.67 43.50
C ALA A 371 -2.16 -17.02 42.82
N ARG A 372 -2.30 -16.69 41.52
CA ARG A 372 -3.47 -17.03 40.71
C ARG A 372 -3.68 -18.55 40.65
N LEU A 373 -2.66 -19.34 40.33
CA LEU A 373 -2.77 -20.79 40.22
C LEU A 373 -3.20 -21.45 41.53
N VAL A 374 -2.64 -21.00 42.67
CA VAL A 374 -3.04 -21.52 43.99
C VAL A 374 -4.50 -21.16 44.29
N LEU A 375 -4.90 -19.90 44.08
CA LEU A 375 -6.28 -19.45 44.31
C LEU A 375 -7.29 -20.15 43.40
N ASP A 376 -6.99 -20.23 42.11
CA ASP A 376 -7.82 -20.92 41.13
C ASP A 376 -7.79 -22.45 41.37
N ASN A 377 -6.78 -23.03 42.02
CA ASN A 377 -6.80 -24.44 42.39
C ASN A 377 -7.73 -24.70 43.58
N ILE A 378 -7.63 -23.89 44.65
CA ILE A 378 -8.46 -24.06 45.85
C ILE A 378 -9.93 -23.69 45.62
N SER A 379 -10.24 -22.85 44.62
CA SER A 379 -11.62 -22.46 44.34
C SER A 379 -12.50 -23.63 43.86
N TYR A 380 -11.90 -24.75 43.45
CA TYR A 380 -12.60 -25.99 43.10
C TYR A 380 -12.85 -26.90 44.31
N LEU A 381 -12.28 -26.58 45.48
CA LEU A 381 -12.46 -27.36 46.69
C LEU A 381 -13.73 -26.90 47.42
N SER A 382 -14.59 -27.85 47.77
CA SER A 382 -15.90 -27.56 48.37
C SER A 382 -15.92 -27.63 49.90
N SER A 383 -14.83 -28.08 50.54
CA SER A 383 -14.76 -28.24 51.99
C SER A 383 -13.61 -27.43 52.59
N LEU A 384 -13.85 -26.83 53.77
CA LEU A 384 -12.82 -26.14 54.54
C LEU A 384 -11.65 -27.07 54.90
N HIS A 385 -11.92 -28.36 55.12
CA HIS A 385 -10.88 -29.35 55.42
C HIS A 385 -9.90 -29.50 54.24
N SER A 386 -10.41 -29.70 53.02
CA SER A 386 -9.58 -29.81 51.82
C SER A 386 -8.83 -28.50 51.53
N ILE A 387 -9.45 -27.35 51.78
CA ILE A 387 -8.79 -26.04 51.64
C ILE A 387 -7.64 -25.90 52.64
N LYS A 388 -7.85 -26.30 53.90
CA LYS A 388 -6.80 -26.31 54.94
C LYS A 388 -5.66 -27.25 54.57
N GLU A 389 -5.97 -28.43 54.06
CA GLU A 389 -4.98 -29.40 53.61
C GLU A 389 -4.11 -28.82 52.48
N GLU A 390 -4.72 -28.28 51.43
CA GLU A 390 -4.02 -27.67 50.29
C GLU A 390 -3.15 -26.46 50.72
N LEU A 391 -3.65 -25.63 51.65
CA LEU A 391 -2.95 -24.43 52.14
C LEU A 391 -1.95 -24.72 53.27
N SER A 392 -1.98 -25.92 53.89
CA SER A 392 -1.06 -26.30 54.99
C SER A 392 0.40 -26.32 54.54
N ALA A 393 0.63 -26.69 53.28
CA ALA A 393 1.91 -26.66 52.62
C ALA A 393 1.72 -26.04 51.24
N LEU A 394 2.06 -24.77 51.05
CA LEU A 394 1.98 -24.12 49.74
C LEU A 394 3.04 -24.68 48.76
N PRO A 395 2.74 -24.76 47.45
CA PRO A 395 3.68 -25.30 46.46
C PRO A 395 4.99 -24.50 46.37
N ARG A 396 6.13 -25.16 46.11
CA ARG A 396 7.43 -24.50 45.90
C ARG A 396 7.57 -24.07 44.43
N GLY A 397 6.89 -22.98 44.06
CA GLY A 397 6.93 -22.41 42.71
C GLY A 397 5.94 -23.03 41.73
N LEU A 398 6.10 -22.75 40.43
CA LEU A 398 5.13 -23.11 39.38
C LEU A 398 5.05 -24.62 39.12
N ASP A 399 6.17 -25.33 39.11
CA ASP A 399 6.19 -26.74 38.76
C ASP A 399 5.40 -27.57 39.77
N GLU A 400 5.58 -27.31 41.06
CA GLU A 400 4.78 -27.96 42.09
C GLU A 400 3.31 -27.49 42.03
N ALA A 401 3.04 -26.21 41.76
CA ALA A 401 1.67 -25.71 41.63
C ALA A 401 0.92 -26.39 40.46
N TYR A 402 1.54 -26.48 39.28
CA TYR A 402 0.98 -27.22 38.14
C TYR A 402 0.86 -28.70 38.45
N GLY A 403 1.88 -29.31 39.09
CA GLY A 403 1.86 -30.70 39.52
C GLY A 403 0.66 -31.03 40.40
N ARG A 404 0.34 -30.16 41.37
CA ARG A 404 -0.84 -30.34 42.23
C ARG A 404 -2.16 -30.19 41.48
N ILE A 405 -2.25 -29.24 40.55
CA ILE A 405 -3.44 -29.11 39.69
C ILE A 405 -3.62 -30.40 38.86
N LEU A 406 -2.54 -30.94 38.29
CA LEU A 406 -2.57 -32.20 37.55
C LEU A 406 -2.93 -33.39 38.45
N LEU A 407 -2.39 -33.47 39.66
CA LEU A 407 -2.74 -34.52 40.63
C LEU A 407 -4.23 -34.49 40.94
N ARG A 408 -4.78 -33.31 41.27
CA ARG A 408 -6.22 -33.11 41.48
C ARG A 408 -7.02 -33.56 40.26
N ILE A 409 -6.62 -33.16 39.06
CA ILE A 409 -7.26 -33.61 37.81
C ILE A 409 -7.21 -35.14 37.68
N THR A 410 -6.08 -35.78 38.02
CA THR A 410 -5.91 -37.23 37.86
C THR A 410 -6.57 -38.07 38.94
N GLU A 411 -6.78 -37.52 40.13
CA GLU A 411 -7.35 -38.23 41.29
C GLU A 411 -8.86 -37.99 41.41
N VAL A 412 -9.35 -36.78 41.11
CA VAL A 412 -10.75 -36.40 41.30
C VAL A 412 -11.60 -36.71 40.05
N LEU A 413 -11.05 -36.55 38.84
CA LEU A 413 -11.84 -36.73 37.61
C LEU A 413 -11.96 -38.19 37.18
N SER A 414 -13.05 -38.50 36.48
CA SER A 414 -13.29 -39.84 35.93
C SER A 414 -12.20 -40.26 34.93
N LYS A 415 -12.08 -41.56 34.62
CA LYS A 415 -11.14 -42.04 33.58
C LYS A 415 -11.38 -41.37 32.21
N ILE A 416 -12.65 -41.10 31.88
CA ILE A 416 -13.03 -40.46 30.62
C ILE A 416 -12.56 -39.01 30.61
N ASP A 417 -12.87 -38.26 31.67
CA ASP A 417 -12.49 -36.84 31.79
C ASP A 417 -10.98 -36.65 31.79
N ARG A 418 -10.23 -37.55 32.45
CA ARG A 418 -8.76 -37.55 32.41
C ARG A 418 -8.21 -37.71 30.99
N GLY A 419 -8.82 -38.60 30.20
CA GLY A 419 -8.50 -38.75 28.78
C GLY A 419 -8.78 -37.46 27.99
N GLN A 420 -9.92 -36.81 28.25
CA GLN A 420 -10.27 -35.53 27.62
C GLN A 420 -9.28 -34.43 28.00
N VAL A 421 -8.92 -34.29 29.28
CA VAL A 421 -7.94 -33.29 29.73
C VAL A 421 -6.60 -33.49 29.04
N LYS A 422 -6.09 -34.73 29.02
CA LYS A 422 -4.82 -35.04 28.35
C LYS A 422 -4.89 -34.63 26.88
N ARG A 423 -5.99 -34.97 26.18
CA ARG A 423 -6.16 -34.63 24.75
C ARG A 423 -6.29 -33.12 24.53
N ILE A 424 -7.06 -32.39 25.34
CA ILE A 424 -7.20 -30.92 25.27
C ILE A 424 -5.84 -30.26 25.40
N LEU A 425 -5.09 -30.57 26.47
CA LEU A 425 -3.79 -29.95 26.71
C LEU A 425 -2.78 -30.33 25.62
N SER A 426 -2.85 -31.56 25.12
CA SER A 426 -2.00 -32.03 24.01
C SER A 426 -2.25 -31.23 22.73
N TRP A 427 -3.52 -31.01 22.37
CA TRP A 427 -3.89 -30.24 21.19
C TRP A 427 -3.49 -28.77 21.29
N ILE A 428 -3.74 -28.12 22.43
CA ILE A 428 -3.35 -26.73 22.66
C ILE A 428 -1.82 -26.58 22.62
N ALA A 429 -1.08 -27.55 23.16
CA ALA A 429 0.39 -27.54 23.12
C ALA A 429 0.97 -27.85 21.73
N GLY A 430 0.38 -28.81 21.02
CA GLY A 430 0.85 -29.31 19.73
C GLY A 430 0.45 -28.44 18.54
N SER A 431 -0.61 -27.62 18.67
CA SER A 431 -1.07 -26.74 17.59
C SER A 431 -0.11 -25.57 17.31
N GLN A 432 -0.03 -25.15 16.04
CA GLN A 432 0.67 -23.94 15.61
C GLN A 432 -0.20 -22.66 15.70
N VAL A 433 -1.52 -22.81 15.86
CA VAL A 433 -2.49 -21.71 15.86
C VAL A 433 -3.48 -21.93 17.01
N SER A 434 -3.99 -20.86 17.60
CA SER A 434 -4.94 -21.01 18.70
C SER A 434 -6.25 -21.67 18.22
N LEU A 435 -6.69 -22.68 18.98
CA LEU A 435 -7.90 -23.46 18.72
C LEU A 435 -9.11 -22.81 19.39
N GLN A 436 -10.26 -22.84 18.73
CA GLN A 436 -11.54 -22.50 19.36
C GLN A 436 -12.15 -23.73 20.01
N LYS A 437 -12.89 -23.56 21.10
CA LYS A 437 -13.54 -24.66 21.83
C LYS A 437 -14.41 -25.52 20.92
N ARG A 438 -15.27 -24.89 20.10
CA ARG A 438 -16.10 -25.59 19.10
C ARG A 438 -15.31 -26.44 18.10
N GLU A 439 -14.11 -26.01 17.72
CA GLU A 439 -13.25 -26.80 16.84
C GLU A 439 -12.66 -28.01 17.55
N LEU A 440 -12.28 -27.85 18.82
CA LEU A 440 -11.81 -28.96 19.64
C LEU A 440 -12.94 -29.98 19.88
N GLU A 441 -14.15 -29.51 20.16
CA GLU A 441 -15.36 -30.34 20.25
C GLU A 441 -15.61 -31.11 18.95
N ALA A 442 -15.55 -30.43 17.80
CA ALA A 442 -15.70 -31.05 16.49
C ALA A 442 -14.57 -32.06 16.21
N ALA A 443 -13.31 -31.68 16.40
CA ALA A 443 -12.14 -32.54 16.23
C ALA A 443 -12.23 -33.80 17.09
N PHE A 444 -12.69 -33.68 18.34
CA PHE A 444 -12.77 -34.81 19.25
C PHE A 444 -13.94 -35.75 18.93
N SER A 445 -14.88 -35.29 18.10
CA SER A 445 -15.99 -36.08 17.57
C SER A 445 -15.57 -36.94 16.35
N ILE A 446 -14.40 -36.68 15.76
CA ILE A 446 -13.87 -37.40 14.60
C ILE A 446 -13.24 -38.71 15.08
N ARG A 447 -13.56 -39.80 14.37
CA ARG A 447 -13.06 -41.16 14.65
C ARG A 447 -12.53 -41.78 13.37
N GLU A 448 -11.45 -42.53 13.49
CA GLU A 448 -10.88 -43.29 12.37
C GLU A 448 -11.93 -44.24 11.76
N GLY A 449 -11.94 -44.33 10.43
CA GLY A 449 -12.90 -45.14 9.67
C GLY A 449 -14.32 -44.58 9.58
N VAL A 450 -14.64 -43.48 10.25
CA VAL A 450 -15.95 -42.81 10.17
C VAL A 450 -15.83 -41.54 9.34
N ARG A 451 -16.74 -41.36 8.36
CA ARG A 451 -16.66 -40.27 7.36
C ARG A 451 -17.66 -39.12 7.57
N SER A 452 -18.34 -39.10 8.71
CA SER A 452 -19.27 -38.03 9.10
C SER A 452 -19.42 -37.96 10.63
N ILE A 453 -19.85 -36.81 11.14
CA ILE A 453 -20.14 -36.64 12.57
C ILE A 453 -21.65 -36.77 12.77
N SER A 454 -22.08 -37.80 13.52
CA SER A 454 -23.48 -37.95 13.90
C SER A 454 -23.81 -37.06 15.10
N LYS A 455 -25.09 -36.74 15.31
CA LYS A 455 -25.52 -35.94 16.48
C LYS A 455 -25.15 -36.61 17.80
N GLU A 456 -25.17 -37.93 17.86
CA GLU A 456 -24.88 -38.75 19.05
C GLU A 456 -23.38 -38.87 19.33
N SER A 457 -22.54 -38.76 18.31
CA SER A 457 -21.08 -38.83 18.46
C SER A 457 -20.44 -37.49 18.80
N ARG A 458 -21.22 -36.40 18.87
CA ARG A 458 -20.70 -35.06 19.20
C ARG A 458 -20.17 -34.99 20.62
N VAL A 459 -18.97 -34.48 20.75
CA VAL A 459 -18.32 -34.18 22.02
C VAL A 459 -18.66 -32.76 22.44
N PHE A 460 -19.10 -32.58 23.68
CA PHE A 460 -19.31 -31.29 24.31
C PHE A 460 -18.37 -31.16 25.50
N LEU A 461 -17.54 -30.12 25.50
CA LEU A 461 -16.46 -29.96 26.48
C LEU A 461 -16.82 -28.85 27.46
N ASN A 462 -16.65 -29.10 28.75
CA ASN A 462 -16.56 -28.04 29.74
C ASN A 462 -15.08 -27.78 30.05
N VAL A 463 -14.41 -27.03 29.16
CA VAL A 463 -12.95 -26.83 29.21
C VAL A 463 -12.48 -26.21 30.52
N LEU A 464 -13.22 -25.26 31.09
CA LEU A 464 -12.86 -24.65 32.38
C LEU A 464 -13.07 -25.61 33.55
N HIS A 465 -14.08 -26.48 33.50
CA HIS A 465 -14.24 -27.53 34.50
C HIS A 465 -13.10 -28.56 34.43
N LEU A 466 -12.73 -28.96 33.21
CA LEU A 466 -11.71 -29.98 32.95
C LEU A 466 -10.28 -29.47 33.21
N CYS A 467 -9.98 -28.23 32.80
CA CYS A 467 -8.61 -27.73 32.68
C CYS A 467 -8.38 -26.34 33.32
N GLY A 468 -9.38 -25.75 33.98
CA GLY A 468 -9.47 -24.29 34.20
C GLY A 468 -8.34 -23.54 34.92
N PRO A 469 -7.54 -24.13 35.84
CA PRO A 469 -6.35 -23.43 36.34
C PRO A 469 -5.18 -23.42 35.34
N ILE A 470 -5.20 -24.28 34.32
CA ILE A 470 -4.12 -24.45 33.32
C ILE A 470 -4.47 -23.76 32.00
N VAL A 471 -5.76 -23.60 31.69
CA VAL A 471 -6.22 -22.98 30.45
C VAL A 471 -7.27 -21.90 30.73
N GLU A 472 -7.32 -20.90 29.86
CA GLU A 472 -8.40 -19.92 29.81
C GLU A 472 -9.10 -19.95 28.46
N VAL A 473 -10.37 -19.54 28.44
CA VAL A 473 -11.19 -19.39 27.24
C VAL A 473 -11.49 -17.91 27.06
N GLN A 474 -11.18 -17.37 25.88
CA GLN A 474 -11.45 -15.98 25.51
C GLN A 474 -12.89 -15.78 25.04
N ASP A 475 -13.31 -14.52 24.92
CA ASP A 475 -14.69 -14.14 24.52
C ASP A 475 -15.07 -14.68 23.13
N ASP A 476 -14.09 -14.88 22.24
CA ASP A 476 -14.27 -15.44 20.90
C ASP A 476 -14.24 -16.98 20.85
N ASP A 477 -14.24 -17.62 22.03
CA ASP A 477 -14.16 -19.07 22.26
C ASP A 477 -12.76 -19.67 22.04
N THR A 478 -11.72 -18.84 21.89
CA THR A 478 -10.35 -19.31 21.75
C THR A 478 -9.79 -19.83 23.07
N ILE A 479 -9.22 -21.04 23.05
CA ILE A 479 -8.64 -21.70 24.23
C ILE A 479 -7.12 -21.52 24.20
N ARG A 480 -6.55 -21.05 25.31
CA ARG A 480 -5.10 -20.85 25.44
C ARG A 480 -4.63 -21.26 26.83
N PHE A 481 -3.34 -21.56 26.97
CA PHE A 481 -2.74 -21.71 28.30
C PHE A 481 -2.82 -20.39 29.07
N VAL A 482 -3.06 -20.43 30.38
CA VAL A 482 -3.09 -19.21 31.21
C VAL A 482 -1.76 -18.44 31.13
N HIS A 483 -0.68 -19.18 30.90
CA HIS A 483 0.65 -18.65 30.65
C HIS A 483 1.52 -19.69 29.95
N PHE A 484 2.52 -19.27 29.16
CA PHE A 484 3.39 -20.19 28.42
C PHE A 484 4.16 -21.17 29.30
N THR A 485 4.37 -20.84 30.58
CA THR A 485 5.00 -21.73 31.56
C THR A 485 4.22 -23.02 31.76
N ALA A 486 2.89 -23.02 31.57
CA ALA A 486 2.10 -24.24 31.59
C ALA A 486 2.51 -25.18 30.45
N LYS A 487 2.68 -24.65 29.24
CA LYS A 487 3.20 -25.41 28.09
C LYS A 487 4.61 -25.93 28.35
N GLN A 488 5.49 -25.10 28.91
CA GLN A 488 6.86 -25.52 29.26
C GLN A 488 6.88 -26.65 30.29
N PHE A 489 6.08 -26.53 31.35
CA PHE A 489 5.96 -27.54 32.39
C PHE A 489 5.45 -28.87 31.82
N LEU A 490 4.41 -28.82 31.00
CA LEU A 490 3.80 -30.01 30.39
C LEU A 490 4.69 -30.67 29.32
N ALA A 491 5.58 -29.92 28.69
CA ALA A 491 6.48 -30.41 27.64
C ALA A 491 7.88 -30.83 28.16
N ASN A 492 8.16 -30.68 29.46
CA ASN A 492 9.45 -31.04 30.04
C ASN A 492 9.63 -32.58 30.07
N GLN A 493 10.84 -33.08 29.79
CA GLN A 493 11.17 -34.51 29.72
C GLN A 493 10.83 -35.29 30.99
N GLN A 494 10.93 -34.65 32.16
CA GLN A 494 10.54 -35.28 33.44
C GLN A 494 9.01 -35.42 33.60
N ASN A 495 8.24 -34.67 32.82
CA ASN A 495 6.77 -34.63 32.79
C ASN A 495 6.19 -35.19 31.47
N GLU A 496 7.01 -35.78 30.59
CA GLU A 496 6.60 -36.46 29.34
C GLU A 496 5.52 -37.53 29.57
N LEU A 497 5.37 -38.00 30.81
CA LEU A 497 4.31 -38.90 31.23
C LEU A 497 2.90 -38.29 31.02
N PHE A 498 2.75 -36.96 31.05
CA PHE A 498 1.45 -36.30 30.90
C PHE A 498 1.12 -35.96 29.44
N ILE A 499 2.01 -35.30 28.70
CA ILE A 499 1.80 -34.94 27.28
C ILE A 499 3.00 -35.35 26.44
N ASP A 500 2.74 -36.08 25.36
CA ASP A 500 3.70 -36.35 24.31
C ASP A 500 3.40 -35.43 23.12
N LEU A 501 4.29 -34.47 22.85
CA LEU A 501 4.11 -33.49 21.77
C LEU A 501 4.22 -34.11 20.37
N GLN A 502 4.96 -35.21 20.22
CA GLN A 502 5.06 -35.91 18.93
C GLN A 502 3.75 -36.63 18.65
N TYR A 503 3.24 -37.36 19.65
CA TYR A 503 1.92 -37.98 19.57
C TYR A 503 0.81 -36.95 19.37
N ALA A 504 0.86 -35.81 20.06
CA ALA A 504 -0.13 -34.75 19.89
C ALA A 504 -0.16 -34.22 18.45
N ARG A 505 1.00 -34.00 17.82
CA ARG A 505 1.11 -33.58 16.42
C ARG A 505 0.56 -34.64 15.47
N LEU A 506 0.84 -35.93 15.74
CA LEU A 506 0.28 -37.04 14.99
C LEU A 506 -1.25 -37.07 15.09
N ASP A 507 -1.81 -37.00 16.31
CA ASP A 507 -3.26 -37.00 16.56
C ASP A 507 -3.95 -35.83 15.84
N ILE A 508 -3.36 -34.61 15.91
CA ILE A 508 -3.86 -33.45 15.17
C ILE A 508 -3.81 -33.71 13.66
N CYS A 509 -2.67 -34.17 13.14
CA CYS A 509 -2.47 -34.41 11.72
C CYS A 509 -3.46 -35.44 11.18
N ARG A 510 -3.58 -36.60 11.83
CA ARG A 510 -4.53 -37.66 11.49
C ARG A 510 -5.97 -37.21 11.59
N THR A 511 -6.32 -36.43 12.60
CA THR A 511 -7.68 -35.88 12.75
C THR A 511 -8.00 -34.93 11.59
N CYS A 512 -7.06 -34.08 11.17
CA CYS A 512 -7.22 -33.23 9.99
C CYS A 512 -7.36 -34.05 8.69
N ILE A 513 -6.51 -35.06 8.48
CA ILE A 513 -6.56 -35.93 7.29
C ILE A 513 -7.88 -36.70 7.23
N THR A 514 -8.31 -37.24 8.37
CA THR A 514 -9.59 -37.97 8.49
C THR A 514 -10.76 -37.04 8.16
N PHE A 515 -10.77 -35.82 8.70
CA PHE A 515 -11.77 -34.80 8.38
C PHE A 515 -11.81 -34.48 6.88
N LEU A 516 -10.64 -34.29 6.27
CA LEU A 516 -10.52 -33.98 4.84
C LEU A 516 -11.01 -35.12 3.93
N GLY A 517 -11.17 -36.33 4.49
CA GLY A 517 -11.79 -37.47 3.82
C GLY A 517 -13.28 -37.67 4.11
N PHE A 518 -13.97 -36.69 4.71
CA PHE A 518 -15.41 -36.77 5.00
C PHE A 518 -16.29 -36.62 3.75
N GLU A 519 -17.45 -37.29 3.78
CA GLU A 519 -18.43 -37.27 2.67
C GLU A 519 -18.96 -35.86 2.38
N CYS A 520 -19.06 -35.00 3.41
CA CYS A 520 -19.56 -33.64 3.24
C CYS A 520 -18.68 -32.75 2.36
N LEU A 521 -17.42 -33.14 2.13
CA LEU A 521 -16.50 -32.45 1.23
C LEU A 521 -16.63 -32.92 -0.23
N GLU A 522 -17.37 -34.02 -0.45
CA GLU A 522 -17.65 -34.61 -1.77
C GLU A 522 -19.01 -34.13 -2.33
N TYR A 523 -19.77 -33.31 -1.58
CA TYR A 523 -21.10 -32.86 -2.00
C TYR A 523 -21.05 -31.84 -3.14
N GLU A 524 -21.73 -32.16 -4.24
CA GLU A 524 -21.87 -31.28 -5.39
C GLU A 524 -23.12 -30.39 -5.30
N GLU A 525 -24.20 -30.88 -4.69
CA GLU A 525 -25.48 -30.18 -4.59
C GLU A 525 -25.51 -29.16 -3.44
N ASP A 526 -26.05 -27.97 -3.70
CA ASP A 526 -26.11 -26.88 -2.71
C ASP A 526 -26.99 -27.24 -1.51
N GLU A 527 -28.04 -28.04 -1.69
CA GLU A 527 -28.93 -28.44 -0.58
C GLU A 527 -28.23 -29.39 0.40
N ASP A 528 -27.44 -30.36 -0.09
CA ASP A 528 -26.67 -31.27 0.76
C ASP A 528 -25.62 -30.49 1.58
N ILE A 529 -24.96 -29.52 0.95
CA ILE A 529 -24.01 -28.63 1.64
C ILE A 529 -24.72 -27.81 2.72
N LYS A 530 -25.90 -27.23 2.43
CA LYS A 530 -26.69 -26.49 3.44
C LYS A 530 -27.06 -27.40 4.62
N GLN A 531 -27.48 -28.64 4.38
CA GLN A 531 -27.80 -29.59 5.46
C GLN A 531 -26.56 -29.99 6.27
N ALA A 532 -25.42 -30.21 5.62
CA ALA A 532 -24.14 -30.43 6.29
C ALA A 532 -23.72 -29.22 7.14
N ILE A 533 -23.95 -28.00 6.66
CA ILE A 533 -23.70 -26.77 7.42
C ILE A 533 -24.60 -26.70 8.65
N LEU A 534 -25.91 -26.93 8.52
CA LEU A 534 -26.88 -26.91 9.63
C LEU A 534 -26.67 -28.02 10.65
N SER A 535 -26.10 -29.15 10.20
CA SER A 535 -25.66 -30.24 11.07
C SER A 535 -24.24 -30.04 11.59
N GLY A 536 -23.61 -28.89 11.38
CA GLY A 536 -22.31 -28.54 11.97
C GLY A 536 -21.14 -29.42 11.51
N GLN A 537 -21.26 -30.10 10.36
CA GLN A 537 -20.19 -30.96 9.86
C GLN A 537 -18.94 -30.16 9.44
N PHE A 538 -19.09 -28.87 9.11
CA PHE A 538 -17.98 -28.01 8.69
C PHE A 538 -17.29 -27.24 9.84
N VAL A 539 -17.66 -27.45 11.11
CA VAL A 539 -17.13 -26.65 12.23
C VAL A 539 -15.60 -26.73 12.35
N PHE A 540 -15.00 -27.88 12.00
CA PHE A 540 -13.54 -28.07 12.02
C PHE A 540 -12.83 -27.71 10.70
N PHE A 541 -13.56 -27.34 9.66
CA PHE A 541 -13.03 -27.25 8.30
C PHE A 541 -11.93 -26.20 8.16
N HIS A 542 -12.10 -25.02 8.77
CA HIS A 542 -11.08 -23.97 8.72
C HIS A 542 -9.73 -24.45 9.25
N TYR A 543 -9.73 -25.06 10.43
CA TYR A 543 -8.49 -25.54 11.04
C TYR A 543 -7.88 -26.68 10.22
N ALA A 544 -8.70 -27.67 9.80
CA ALA A 544 -8.24 -28.77 8.98
C ALA A 544 -7.62 -28.28 7.66
N ALA A 545 -8.35 -27.49 6.88
CA ALA A 545 -7.92 -27.01 5.57
C ALA A 545 -6.66 -26.14 5.64
N THR A 546 -6.51 -25.30 6.68
CA THR A 546 -5.38 -24.37 6.77
C THR A 546 -4.15 -24.92 7.47
N GLN A 547 -4.28 -25.94 8.34
CA GLN A 547 -3.18 -26.41 9.20
C GLN A 547 -2.69 -27.82 8.90
N TRP A 548 -3.45 -28.67 8.21
CA TRP A 548 -3.11 -30.10 8.05
C TRP A 548 -1.70 -30.33 7.48
N ILE A 549 -1.34 -29.62 6.41
CA ILE A 549 -0.08 -29.83 5.70
C ILE A 549 1.13 -29.32 6.47
N ALA A 550 0.94 -28.28 7.29
CA ALA A 550 1.99 -27.78 8.17
C ALA A 550 2.27 -28.76 9.31
N HIS A 551 1.22 -29.39 9.86
CA HIS A 551 1.37 -30.46 10.84
C HIS A 551 2.02 -31.70 10.23
N LEU A 552 1.63 -32.07 9.01
CA LEU A 552 2.22 -33.18 8.28
C LEU A 552 3.72 -32.97 8.03
N ASN A 553 4.11 -31.79 7.50
CA ASN A 553 5.52 -31.46 7.25
C ASN A 553 6.34 -31.46 8.55
N LEU A 554 5.82 -30.83 9.62
CA LEU A 554 6.48 -30.87 10.92
C LEU A 554 6.67 -32.29 11.44
N TYR A 555 5.67 -33.15 11.29
CA TYR A 555 5.74 -34.52 11.78
C TYR A 555 6.74 -35.34 10.96
N ILE A 556 6.70 -35.26 9.63
CA ILE A 556 7.57 -36.01 8.71
C ILE A 556 9.05 -35.62 8.83
N GLU A 557 9.35 -34.32 9.03
CA GLU A 557 10.73 -33.82 9.11
C GLU A 557 11.38 -34.03 10.49
N LEU A 558 10.60 -34.41 11.52
CA LEU A 558 11.17 -34.92 12.76
C LEU A 558 11.75 -36.32 12.49
N GLN A 559 12.93 -36.64 13.05
CA GLN A 559 13.63 -37.92 12.83
C GLN A 559 12.90 -39.12 13.47
N ILE A 560 11.71 -39.47 12.96
CA ILE A 560 10.78 -40.48 13.48
C ILE A 560 11.14 -41.89 12.99
N LYS A 561 10.69 -42.91 13.73
CA LYS A 561 10.75 -44.32 13.34
C LYS A 561 10.00 -44.54 12.01
N LYS A 562 10.68 -45.17 11.05
CA LYS A 562 10.14 -45.47 9.70
C LYS A 562 8.70 -46.01 9.65
N PRO A 563 8.26 -47.01 10.45
CA PRO A 563 6.96 -47.64 10.27
C PRO A 563 5.76 -46.70 10.49
N GLU A 564 5.79 -45.83 11.51
CA GLU A 564 4.67 -44.91 11.79
C GLU A 564 4.55 -43.83 10.71
N ARG A 565 5.69 -43.39 10.17
CA ARG A 565 5.73 -42.44 9.06
C ARG A 565 5.17 -43.06 7.78
N ASP A 566 5.51 -44.31 7.48
CA ASP A 566 5.04 -44.97 6.27
C ASP A 566 3.52 -45.22 6.31
N VAL A 567 2.95 -45.60 7.47
CA VAL A 567 1.49 -45.70 7.65
C VAL A 567 0.79 -44.36 7.45
N LEU A 568 1.34 -43.26 7.99
CA LEU A 568 0.78 -41.93 7.76
C LEU A 568 0.86 -41.53 6.28
N CYS A 569 1.94 -41.88 5.58
CA CYS A 569 2.04 -41.65 4.14
C CYS A 569 0.98 -42.44 3.35
N GLU A 570 0.68 -43.68 3.74
CA GLU A 570 -0.42 -44.48 3.16
C GLU A 570 -1.78 -43.79 3.38
N GLU A 571 -2.07 -43.35 4.61
CA GLU A 571 -3.31 -42.61 4.94
C GLU A 571 -3.48 -41.33 4.09
N VAL A 572 -2.38 -40.59 3.86
CA VAL A 572 -2.37 -39.39 3.01
C VAL A 572 -2.52 -39.77 1.54
N GLN A 573 -1.85 -40.83 1.08
CA GLN A 573 -1.98 -41.32 -0.30
C GLN A 573 -3.43 -41.70 -0.63
N ASP A 574 -4.13 -42.35 0.30
CA ASP A 574 -5.55 -42.69 0.17
C ASP A 574 -6.44 -41.44 0.11
N LEU A 575 -6.09 -40.38 0.84
CA LEU A 575 -6.77 -39.08 0.74
C LEU A 575 -6.51 -38.47 -0.65
N VAL A 576 -5.26 -38.42 -1.11
CA VAL A 576 -4.88 -37.85 -2.41
C VAL A 576 -5.61 -38.56 -3.55
N GLN A 577 -5.60 -39.89 -3.60
CA GLN A 577 -6.27 -40.66 -4.65
C GLN A 577 -7.77 -40.38 -4.70
N ARG A 578 -8.42 -40.26 -3.54
CA ARG A 578 -9.84 -39.88 -3.48
C ARG A 578 -10.05 -38.47 -4.02
N MET A 579 -9.29 -37.49 -3.53
CA MET A 579 -9.42 -36.10 -3.98
C MET A 579 -9.16 -35.95 -5.49
N GLU A 580 -8.21 -36.71 -6.06
CA GLU A 580 -7.95 -36.78 -7.52
C GLU A 580 -9.10 -37.41 -8.31
N SER A 581 -9.79 -38.41 -7.75
CA SER A 581 -10.93 -39.05 -8.41
C SER A 581 -12.17 -38.15 -8.50
N PHE A 582 -12.31 -37.19 -7.58
CA PHE A 582 -13.43 -36.23 -7.53
C PHE A 582 -13.11 -34.87 -8.17
N ASN A 583 -11.84 -34.46 -8.19
CA ASN A 583 -11.43 -33.15 -8.72
C ASN A 583 -10.56 -33.34 -9.98
N GLN A 584 -11.07 -32.93 -11.13
CA GLN A 584 -10.32 -32.99 -12.40
C GLN A 584 -8.96 -32.27 -12.26
N ILE A 585 -7.86 -33.01 -12.44
CA ILE A 585 -6.49 -32.55 -12.24
C ILE A 585 -6.18 -31.35 -13.13
N ALA A 586 -5.64 -30.29 -12.53
CA ALA A 586 -5.16 -29.13 -13.27
C ALA A 586 -3.78 -29.39 -13.92
N PRO A 587 -3.58 -29.00 -15.19
CA PRO A 587 -2.27 -29.10 -15.83
C PRO A 587 -1.31 -28.05 -15.26
N SER A 588 -0.26 -28.54 -14.57
CA SER A 588 1.02 -27.89 -14.27
C SER A 588 0.99 -26.48 -13.63
N SER A 589 1.35 -26.40 -12.34
CA SER A 589 1.56 -25.12 -11.64
C SER A 589 2.84 -24.40 -12.08
N THR A 590 2.80 -23.06 -12.09
CA THR A 590 3.94 -22.16 -12.32
C THR A 590 4.79 -21.89 -11.06
N ILE A 591 4.40 -22.42 -9.89
CA ILE A 591 5.05 -22.15 -8.61
C ILE A 591 6.23 -23.12 -8.40
N GLN A 592 7.44 -22.59 -8.21
CA GLN A 592 8.60 -23.42 -7.88
C GLN A 592 8.62 -23.77 -6.38
N PRO A 593 8.51 -25.07 -6.00
CA PRO A 593 8.61 -25.49 -4.61
C PRO A 593 10.04 -25.28 -4.08
N ARG A 594 10.20 -25.16 -2.75
CA ARG A 594 11.53 -25.23 -2.13
C ARG A 594 12.06 -26.64 -2.26
N ASN A 595 13.34 -26.81 -2.61
CA ASN A 595 14.02 -28.11 -2.73
C ASN A 595 14.10 -28.94 -1.41
N GLN A 596 13.50 -28.48 -0.29
CA GLN A 596 13.65 -29.08 1.04
C GLN A 596 12.34 -29.61 1.66
N ASP A 597 11.16 -29.14 1.26
CA ASP A 597 9.90 -29.60 1.87
C ASP A 597 9.61 -31.06 1.45
N PHE A 598 9.17 -31.91 2.39
CA PHE A 598 8.89 -33.34 2.19
C PHE A 598 10.03 -34.14 1.51
N HIS A 599 11.27 -33.66 1.54
CA HIS A 599 12.40 -34.35 0.92
C HIS A 599 12.70 -35.68 1.61
N SER A 600 12.42 -35.77 2.91
CA SER A 600 12.64 -36.96 3.75
C SER A 600 11.86 -38.21 3.34
N ILE A 601 10.75 -38.05 2.61
CA ILE A 601 9.92 -39.15 2.07
C ILE A 601 10.13 -39.40 0.57
N LYS A 602 10.82 -38.49 -0.13
CA LYS A 602 11.00 -38.52 -1.60
C LYS A 602 11.54 -39.85 -2.15
N ASN A 603 12.41 -40.53 -1.41
CA ASN A 603 12.97 -41.81 -1.83
C ASN A 603 11.96 -42.96 -1.84
N ASN A 604 11.01 -42.96 -0.90
CA ASN A 604 10.00 -44.02 -0.76
C ASN A 604 8.68 -43.64 -1.44
N TRP A 605 8.38 -42.33 -1.52
CA TRP A 605 7.10 -41.78 -1.98
C TRP A 605 7.33 -40.55 -2.89
N PRO A 606 7.92 -40.74 -4.10
CA PRO A 606 8.33 -39.63 -4.95
C PRO A 606 7.15 -38.77 -5.44
N ASP A 607 6.06 -39.39 -5.86
CA ASP A 607 4.87 -38.70 -6.39
C ASP A 607 4.14 -37.93 -5.29
N LEU A 608 3.93 -38.58 -4.14
CA LEU A 608 3.33 -37.96 -2.95
C LEU A 608 4.17 -36.77 -2.46
N SER A 609 5.50 -36.90 -2.43
CA SER A 609 6.41 -35.82 -2.05
C SER A 609 6.24 -34.60 -2.97
N ALA A 610 6.08 -34.81 -4.28
CA ALA A 610 5.86 -33.74 -5.25
C ALA A 610 4.50 -33.03 -5.03
N ILE A 611 3.42 -33.79 -4.89
CA ILE A 611 2.06 -33.27 -4.66
C ILE A 611 2.01 -32.44 -3.38
N LEU A 612 2.53 -32.99 -2.27
CA LEU A 612 2.56 -32.31 -0.98
C LEU A 612 3.43 -31.05 -1.00
N SER A 613 4.58 -31.09 -1.68
CA SER A 613 5.44 -29.91 -1.83
C SER A 613 4.74 -28.77 -2.56
N GLN A 614 4.00 -29.09 -3.61
CA GLN A 614 3.23 -28.12 -4.39
C GLN A 614 2.05 -27.56 -3.60
N GLU A 615 1.28 -28.41 -2.94
CA GLU A 615 0.15 -28.00 -2.09
C GLU A 615 0.63 -27.13 -0.92
N HIS A 616 1.76 -27.47 -0.29
CA HIS A 616 2.34 -26.67 0.79
C HIS A 616 2.81 -25.30 0.30
N ALA A 617 3.40 -25.22 -0.90
CA ALA A 617 3.78 -23.96 -1.53
C ALA A 617 2.56 -23.10 -1.85
N TYR A 618 1.49 -23.68 -2.41
CA TYR A 618 0.22 -23.00 -2.67
C TYR A 618 -0.34 -22.41 -1.37
N MET A 619 -0.43 -23.22 -0.32
CA MET A 619 -0.94 -22.82 1.00
C MET A 619 -0.14 -21.70 1.66
N ARG A 620 1.17 -21.63 1.38
CA ARG A 620 2.05 -20.61 1.97
C ARG A 620 2.08 -19.30 1.20
N PHE A 621 2.02 -19.35 -0.14
CA PHE A 621 2.34 -18.21 -0.99
C PHE A 621 1.16 -17.65 -1.79
N LYS A 622 0.12 -18.46 -2.05
CA LYS A 622 -1.02 -18.04 -2.88
C LYS A 622 -2.32 -18.00 -2.09
N ALA A 623 -2.67 -19.12 -1.44
CA ALA A 623 -3.92 -19.29 -0.70
C ALA A 623 -4.27 -18.14 0.28
N PRO A 624 -3.31 -17.57 1.04
CA PRO A 624 -3.60 -16.47 1.97
C PRO A 624 -4.05 -15.17 1.29
N PHE A 625 -3.73 -15.00 0.00
CA PHE A 625 -3.99 -13.79 -0.79
C PHE A 625 -5.18 -13.94 -1.75
N THR A 626 -5.68 -15.16 -1.95
CA THR A 626 -6.87 -15.44 -2.78
C THR A 626 -8.16 -15.00 -2.09
N SER A 627 -9.08 -14.36 -2.81
CA SER A 627 -10.45 -14.10 -2.29
C SER A 627 -11.29 -15.35 -2.42
N LEU A 628 -11.92 -15.78 -1.33
CA LEU A 628 -12.84 -16.91 -1.32
C LEU A 628 -14.11 -16.68 -2.17
N GLN A 629 -14.44 -15.44 -2.54
CA GLN A 629 -15.54 -15.15 -3.47
C GLN A 629 -15.14 -15.40 -4.94
N THR A 630 -13.83 -15.36 -5.23
CA THR A 630 -13.29 -15.54 -6.60
C THR A 630 -12.78 -16.95 -6.86
N VAL A 631 -12.69 -17.80 -5.83
CA VAL A 631 -12.30 -19.21 -6.01
C VAL A 631 -13.42 -19.91 -6.77
N THR A 632 -13.19 -20.23 -8.04
CA THR A 632 -14.02 -21.14 -8.82
C THR A 632 -13.70 -22.58 -8.41
N LEU A 633 -14.59 -23.53 -8.70
CA LEU A 633 -14.38 -24.97 -8.47
C LEU A 633 -13.12 -25.54 -9.19
N PHE A 634 -12.47 -24.73 -10.02
CA PHE A 634 -11.28 -25.05 -10.80
C PHE A 634 -10.18 -23.99 -10.57
N ASP A 635 -9.62 -23.90 -9.37
CA ASP A 635 -8.35 -23.18 -9.17
C ASP A 635 -7.22 -24.11 -9.63
N SER A 636 -6.70 -23.87 -10.84
CA SER A 636 -5.80 -24.76 -11.57
C SER A 636 -4.41 -24.95 -10.95
N GLU A 637 -4.22 -24.57 -9.68
CA GLU A 637 -2.92 -24.49 -9.03
C GLU A 637 -2.83 -25.18 -7.66
N SER A 638 -3.94 -25.61 -7.05
CA SER A 638 -3.94 -26.49 -5.86
C SER A 638 -4.15 -27.95 -6.30
N PRO A 639 -3.15 -28.84 -6.11
CA PRO A 639 -3.28 -30.26 -6.43
C PRO A 639 -4.49 -30.96 -5.81
N LEU A 640 -4.90 -30.56 -4.60
CA LEU A 640 -5.96 -31.26 -3.86
C LEU A 640 -7.30 -30.54 -3.87
N ASN A 641 -7.41 -29.34 -4.45
CA ASN A 641 -8.63 -28.54 -4.55
C ASN A 641 -9.40 -28.30 -3.22
N ILE A 642 -8.77 -28.55 -2.06
CA ILE A 642 -9.36 -28.38 -0.72
C ILE A 642 -9.94 -26.96 -0.57
N PHE A 643 -9.26 -25.99 -1.16
CA PHE A 643 -9.59 -24.58 -1.05
C PHE A 643 -10.81 -24.15 -1.88
N ALA A 644 -11.12 -24.85 -2.97
CA ALA A 644 -12.35 -24.61 -3.72
C ALA A 644 -13.57 -25.07 -2.93
N ILE A 645 -13.49 -26.26 -2.32
CA ILE A 645 -14.52 -26.77 -1.41
C ILE A 645 -14.67 -25.81 -0.23
N TYR A 646 -13.56 -25.32 0.30
CA TYR A 646 -13.52 -24.31 1.36
C TYR A 646 -14.22 -23.01 0.95
N GLY A 647 -13.95 -22.49 -0.25
CA GLY A 647 -14.65 -21.33 -0.81
C GLY A 647 -16.17 -21.56 -0.92
N LYS A 648 -16.58 -22.70 -1.49
CA LYS A 648 -18.00 -23.08 -1.64
C LYS A 648 -18.73 -23.15 -0.30
N PHE A 649 -18.08 -23.72 0.72
CA PHE A 649 -18.61 -23.74 2.09
C PHE A 649 -18.89 -22.32 2.60
N TYR A 650 -17.92 -21.40 2.52
CA TYR A 650 -18.11 -20.03 3.02
C TYR A 650 -19.14 -19.23 2.23
N GLN A 651 -19.18 -19.40 0.91
CA GLN A 651 -20.20 -18.78 0.06
C GLN A 651 -21.60 -19.27 0.44
N THR A 652 -21.76 -20.59 0.64
CA THR A 652 -23.03 -21.20 1.05
C THR A 652 -23.41 -20.72 2.45
N LEU A 653 -22.49 -20.76 3.41
CA LEU A 653 -22.72 -20.27 4.77
C LEU A 653 -23.18 -18.81 4.78
N ASP A 654 -22.53 -17.93 4.00
CA ASP A 654 -22.92 -16.51 3.93
C ASP A 654 -24.31 -16.32 3.30
N SER A 655 -24.67 -17.15 2.32
CA SER A 655 -25.99 -17.11 1.68
C SER A 655 -27.12 -17.50 2.65
N MET A 656 -26.82 -18.31 3.67
CA MET A 656 -27.78 -18.75 4.70
C MET A 656 -27.99 -17.71 5.81
N LEU A 657 -27.13 -16.70 5.89
CA LEU A 657 -27.19 -15.66 6.91
C LEU A 657 -28.09 -14.50 6.48
N CYS A 658 -28.83 -13.94 7.44
CA CYS A 658 -29.62 -12.74 7.20
C CYS A 658 -28.69 -11.51 6.99
N PRO A 659 -29.06 -10.59 6.08
CA PRO A 659 -28.24 -9.41 5.77
C PRO A 659 -28.27 -8.33 6.86
N ASP A 660 -29.35 -8.24 7.65
CA ASP A 660 -29.54 -7.25 8.71
C ASP A 660 -29.71 -7.90 10.09
N THR A 661 -29.68 -7.08 11.16
CA THR A 661 -30.02 -7.50 12.54
C THR A 661 -31.46 -7.98 12.70
N ARG A 662 -32.32 -7.75 11.69
CA ARG A 662 -33.68 -8.27 11.64
C ARG A 662 -33.70 -9.61 10.91
N HIS A 663 -33.97 -10.66 11.67
CA HIS A 663 -34.05 -12.02 11.16
C HIS A 663 -35.34 -12.28 10.39
N ARG A 664 -35.26 -13.05 9.29
CA ARG A 664 -36.43 -13.55 8.57
C ARG A 664 -37.18 -14.56 9.45
N PRO A 665 -38.52 -14.70 9.32
CA PRO A 665 -39.25 -15.80 9.93
C PRO A 665 -38.59 -17.14 9.55
N GLU A 666 -38.38 -18.02 10.54
CA GLU A 666 -37.77 -19.35 10.36
C GLU A 666 -36.30 -19.37 9.88
N CYS A 667 -35.55 -18.26 10.01
CA CYS A 667 -34.14 -18.28 9.61
C CYS A 667 -33.25 -19.13 10.55
N SER A 668 -32.19 -19.72 9.99
CA SER A 668 -31.24 -20.55 10.75
C SER A 668 -30.09 -19.78 11.41
N CYS A 669 -30.12 -18.44 11.45
CA CYS A 669 -28.99 -17.63 11.92
C CYS A 669 -28.57 -17.96 13.36
N GLN A 670 -29.52 -18.16 14.27
CA GLN A 670 -29.19 -18.51 15.66
C GLN A 670 -28.57 -19.91 15.75
N THR A 671 -29.09 -20.87 14.98
CA THR A 671 -28.52 -22.22 14.90
C THR A 671 -27.08 -22.17 14.38
N LEU A 672 -26.82 -21.38 13.33
CA LEU A 672 -25.49 -21.19 12.77
C LEU A 672 -24.54 -20.52 13.76
N LYS A 673 -24.99 -19.47 14.47
CA LYS A 673 -24.19 -18.83 15.54
C LYS A 673 -23.84 -19.79 16.68
N ASN A 674 -24.77 -20.68 17.05
CA ASN A 674 -24.51 -21.68 18.07
C ASN A 674 -23.47 -22.73 17.62
N LEU A 675 -23.39 -23.03 16.32
CA LEU A 675 -22.44 -24.01 15.76
C LEU A 675 -21.07 -23.41 15.44
N TYR A 676 -21.03 -22.25 14.79
CA TYR A 676 -19.82 -21.63 14.22
C TYR A 676 -19.31 -20.42 15.02
N GLY A 677 -20.01 -20.03 16.09
CA GLY A 677 -19.67 -18.91 16.97
C GLY A 677 -20.45 -17.63 16.68
N GLN A 678 -20.42 -16.69 17.63
CA GLN A 678 -21.15 -15.41 17.54
C GLN A 678 -20.65 -14.54 16.38
N PHE A 679 -19.34 -14.49 16.19
CA PHE A 679 -18.66 -13.73 15.14
C PHE A 679 -18.62 -14.48 13.80
N ILE A 680 -19.78 -14.86 13.29
CA ILE A 680 -19.91 -15.77 12.14
C ILE A 680 -19.60 -15.10 10.79
N TYR A 681 -19.71 -13.79 10.69
CA TYR A 681 -19.40 -13.06 9.47
C TYR A 681 -17.88 -12.96 9.32
N LYS A 682 -17.28 -13.78 8.44
CA LYS A 682 -15.82 -13.83 8.25
C LYS A 682 -15.36 -12.97 7.08
N CYS A 683 -14.17 -12.38 7.19
CA CYS A 683 -13.49 -11.79 6.02
C CYS A 683 -13.22 -12.88 4.97
N ASP A 684 -13.24 -12.55 3.68
CA ASP A 684 -13.00 -13.51 2.60
C ASP A 684 -11.49 -13.72 2.30
N ARG A 685 -10.61 -12.93 2.94
CA ARG A 685 -9.15 -13.00 2.84
C ARG A 685 -8.55 -13.82 3.98
N ILE A 686 -7.96 -14.97 3.67
CA ILE A 686 -7.50 -15.91 4.70
C ILE A 686 -6.30 -15.43 5.49
N ALA A 687 -5.42 -14.62 4.89
CA ALA A 687 -4.36 -13.94 5.63
C ALA A 687 -4.89 -12.91 6.65
N CYS A 688 -6.14 -12.47 6.53
CA CYS A 688 -6.72 -11.50 7.45
C CYS A 688 -7.11 -12.16 8.77
N ARG A 689 -6.72 -11.55 9.90
CA ARG A 689 -7.14 -11.99 11.25
C ARG A 689 -8.66 -12.12 11.38
N HIS A 690 -9.42 -11.29 10.65
CA HIS A 690 -10.88 -11.31 10.68
C HIS A 690 -11.50 -12.43 9.85
N HIS A 691 -10.73 -13.18 9.06
CA HIS A 691 -11.22 -14.45 8.51
C HIS A 691 -11.40 -15.49 9.62
N ARG A 692 -10.49 -15.51 10.59
CA ARG A 692 -10.54 -16.39 11.76
C ARG A 692 -11.55 -15.90 12.79
N HIS A 693 -11.38 -14.67 13.27
CA HIS A 693 -12.14 -14.14 14.39
C HIS A 693 -13.53 -13.66 13.96
N GLY A 694 -13.67 -13.09 12.77
CA GLY A 694 -14.95 -12.62 12.23
C GLY A 694 -15.42 -11.27 12.78
N PHE A 695 -16.69 -10.97 12.52
CA PHE A 695 -17.41 -9.75 12.91
C PHE A 695 -18.79 -10.10 13.48
N ASP A 696 -19.36 -9.21 14.28
CA ASP A 696 -20.67 -9.38 14.91
C ASP A 696 -21.81 -9.31 13.90
N ASN A 697 -21.65 -8.50 12.86
CA ASN A 697 -22.66 -8.27 11.84
C ASN A 697 -22.06 -8.10 10.43
N ARG A 698 -22.91 -8.32 9.43
CA ARG A 698 -22.54 -8.24 8.01
C ARG A 698 -22.03 -6.85 7.61
N LYS A 699 -22.61 -5.79 8.17
CA LYS A 699 -22.26 -4.40 7.83
C LYS A 699 -20.81 -4.08 8.18
N GLU A 700 -20.34 -4.47 9.36
CA GLU A 700 -18.95 -4.31 9.78
C GLU A 700 -17.98 -5.08 8.89
N ARG A 701 -18.33 -6.33 8.56
CA ARG A 701 -17.54 -7.13 7.62
C ARG A 701 -17.48 -6.48 6.24
N ASP A 702 -18.62 -6.13 5.66
CA ASP A 702 -18.67 -5.57 4.31
C ASP A 702 -17.92 -4.23 4.25
N GLN A 703 -18.01 -3.42 5.31
CA GLN A 703 -17.20 -2.22 5.46
C GLN A 703 -15.69 -2.51 5.54
N HIS A 704 -15.29 -3.60 6.21
CA HIS A 704 -13.91 -4.07 6.22
C HIS A 704 -13.45 -4.56 4.84
N LEU A 705 -14.29 -5.30 4.10
CA LEU A 705 -14.00 -5.82 2.76
C LEU A 705 -13.78 -4.72 1.72
N LEU A 706 -14.51 -3.60 1.82
CA LEU A 706 -14.26 -2.41 1.00
C LEU A 706 -12.81 -1.90 1.13
N GLY A 707 -12.15 -2.18 2.25
CA GLY A 707 -10.73 -1.96 2.42
C GLY A 707 -9.85 -2.89 1.59
N HIS A 708 -10.20 -4.17 1.49
CA HIS A 708 -9.46 -5.15 0.69
C HIS A 708 -9.69 -4.98 -0.82
N ASP A 709 -10.95 -4.90 -1.25
CA ASP A 709 -11.31 -4.96 -2.67
C ASP A 709 -11.14 -3.62 -3.37
N ARG A 710 -11.37 -2.53 -2.60
CA ARG A 710 -11.29 -1.15 -3.08
C ARG A 710 -11.99 -0.98 -4.43
N PRO A 711 -13.29 -1.30 -4.50
CA PRO A 711 -13.99 -1.58 -5.76
C PRO A 711 -14.11 -0.35 -6.66
N PHE A 712 -13.99 0.84 -6.10
CA PHE A 712 -14.04 2.09 -6.84
C PHE A 712 -12.63 2.35 -7.38
N LYS A 713 -12.35 2.14 -8.67
CA LYS A 713 -11.03 2.38 -9.27
C LYS A 713 -10.99 3.72 -9.97
N CYS A 714 -9.83 4.39 -9.99
CA CYS A 714 -9.68 5.60 -10.80
C CYS A 714 -9.72 5.22 -12.30
N PRO A 715 -10.57 5.85 -13.13
CA PRO A 715 -10.64 5.57 -14.57
C PRO A 715 -9.39 6.05 -15.34
N GLU A 716 -8.55 6.90 -14.75
CA GLU A 716 -7.33 7.40 -15.37
C GLU A 716 -6.20 6.37 -15.29
N SER A 717 -5.87 5.73 -16.42
CA SER A 717 -4.93 4.59 -16.50
C SER A 717 -3.50 4.88 -16.01
N VAL A 718 -3.09 6.16 -15.97
CA VAL A 718 -1.78 6.60 -15.48
C VAL A 718 -1.79 6.97 -13.99
N CYS A 719 -2.97 6.98 -13.35
CA CYS A 719 -3.11 7.20 -11.92
C CYS A 719 -2.79 5.93 -11.15
N ALA A 720 -2.00 6.03 -10.07
CA ALA A 720 -1.72 4.91 -9.18
C ALA A 720 -3.00 4.27 -8.60
N PHE A 721 -4.10 5.02 -8.51
CA PHE A 721 -5.37 4.54 -8.01
C PHE A 721 -6.26 3.83 -9.05
N SER A 722 -5.81 3.72 -10.30
CA SER A 722 -6.48 2.91 -11.32
C SER A 722 -6.36 1.41 -11.05
N GLU A 723 -5.21 0.97 -10.53
CA GLU A 723 -5.00 -0.41 -10.08
C GLU A 723 -5.38 -0.58 -8.60
N ILE A 724 -5.09 0.42 -7.76
CA ILE A 724 -5.24 0.34 -6.32
C ILE A 724 -6.69 0.54 -5.85
N GLY A 725 -7.38 1.57 -6.31
CA GLY A 725 -8.78 1.87 -5.94
C GLY A 725 -9.03 2.50 -4.56
N PHE A 726 -10.31 2.76 -4.30
CA PHE A 726 -10.87 3.47 -3.15
C PHE A 726 -11.88 2.55 -2.43
N LYS A 727 -11.97 2.71 -1.11
CA LYS A 727 -12.97 2.01 -0.28
C LYS A 727 -14.41 2.50 -0.46
N SER A 728 -14.62 3.67 -1.06
CA SER A 728 -15.97 4.22 -1.27
C SER A 728 -16.05 5.06 -2.54
N GLY A 729 -17.25 5.13 -3.13
CA GLY A 729 -17.50 5.98 -4.30
C GLY A 729 -17.37 7.46 -3.99
N GLN A 730 -17.65 7.90 -2.76
CA GLN A 730 -17.41 9.27 -2.31
C GLN A 730 -15.90 9.58 -2.29
N SER A 731 -15.09 8.60 -1.88
CA SER A 731 -13.64 8.70 -1.88
C SER A 731 -13.08 8.78 -3.31
N LEU A 732 -13.59 7.95 -4.23
CA LEU A 732 -13.24 8.04 -5.65
C LEU A 732 -13.70 9.38 -6.25
N SER A 733 -14.93 9.83 -5.98
CA SER A 733 -15.45 11.12 -6.47
C SER A 733 -14.58 12.28 -5.97
N GLN A 734 -14.23 12.30 -4.68
CA GLN A 734 -13.33 13.31 -4.13
C GLN A 734 -11.96 13.26 -4.81
N HIS A 735 -11.38 12.08 -4.99
CA HIS A 735 -10.13 11.95 -5.75
C HIS A 735 -10.26 12.38 -7.20
N MET A 736 -11.36 12.07 -7.88
CA MET A 736 -11.62 12.51 -9.25
C MET A 736 -11.75 14.03 -9.29
N ASP A 737 -12.50 14.64 -8.38
CA ASP A 737 -12.66 16.10 -8.30
C ASP A 737 -11.32 16.82 -8.02
N GLN A 738 -10.38 16.14 -7.34
CA GLN A 738 -9.14 16.75 -6.83
C GLN A 738 -7.89 16.46 -7.67
N CYS A 739 -7.76 15.22 -8.17
CA CYS A 739 -6.58 14.73 -8.88
C CYS A 739 -6.85 14.56 -10.38
N HIS A 740 -8.11 14.38 -10.77
CA HIS A 740 -8.55 14.24 -12.17
C HIS A 740 -9.77 15.10 -12.49
N PRO A 741 -9.73 16.42 -12.19
CA PRO A 741 -10.89 17.29 -12.32
C PRO A 741 -11.39 17.23 -13.77
N THR A 742 -12.42 16.41 -13.97
CA THR A 742 -13.16 16.29 -15.22
C THR A 742 -14.42 17.11 -15.01
N GLN A 743 -14.54 18.15 -15.83
CA GLN A 743 -15.63 19.11 -15.77
C GLN A 743 -16.96 18.38 -15.97
N ASN A 744 -17.65 18.02 -14.89
CA ASN A 744 -19.06 17.69 -14.96
C ASN A 744 -19.87 19.00 -14.86
N PRO A 745 -20.88 19.20 -15.73
CA PRO A 745 -21.50 20.48 -15.91
C PRO A 745 -22.41 20.78 -14.72
N VAL A 746 -22.03 21.78 -13.94
CA VAL A 746 -22.97 22.46 -13.04
C VAL A 746 -24.04 23.06 -13.94
N THR A 747 -25.27 22.58 -13.83
CA THR A 747 -26.44 23.22 -14.44
C THR A 747 -26.73 24.51 -13.66
N THR A 748 -25.94 25.54 -13.91
CA THR A 748 -26.22 26.91 -13.47
C THR A 748 -27.36 27.47 -14.32
N LYS A 749 -28.47 27.85 -13.67
CA LYS A 749 -29.50 28.67 -14.28
C LYS A 749 -28.88 30.03 -14.63
N HIS A 750 -28.64 30.29 -15.91
CA HIS A 750 -28.15 31.60 -16.35
C HIS A 750 -29.26 32.66 -16.33
N PRO A 751 -28.95 33.91 -15.92
CA PRO A 751 -29.89 35.04 -16.01
C PRO A 751 -30.26 35.38 -17.46
N ALA A 752 -31.38 36.05 -17.66
CA ALA A 752 -31.81 36.48 -18.98
C ALA A 752 -30.85 37.56 -19.53
N ILE A 753 -30.59 37.51 -20.83
CA ILE A 753 -29.60 38.35 -21.55
C ILE A 753 -29.82 39.86 -21.37
N GLN A 754 -31.06 40.25 -21.04
CA GLN A 754 -31.47 41.63 -20.82
C GLN A 754 -30.94 42.20 -19.49
N ASP A 755 -30.45 41.33 -18.60
CA ASP A 755 -30.00 41.66 -17.24
C ASP A 755 -28.47 41.64 -17.10
N ILE A 756 -27.73 41.40 -18.20
CA ILE A 756 -26.26 41.33 -18.20
C ILE A 756 -25.70 42.64 -18.74
N ASP A 757 -24.90 43.32 -17.92
CA ASP A 757 -24.19 44.55 -18.28
C ASP A 757 -23.31 44.36 -19.55
N PRO A 758 -23.33 45.29 -20.53
CA PRO A 758 -22.63 45.14 -21.80
C PRO A 758 -21.13 44.85 -21.70
N GLU A 759 -20.45 45.30 -20.64
CA GLU A 759 -19.02 45.02 -20.41
C GLU A 759 -18.79 43.58 -19.88
N SER A 760 -19.79 42.98 -19.25
CA SER A 760 -19.75 41.63 -18.67
C SER A 760 -20.17 40.53 -19.67
N VAL A 761 -20.85 40.88 -20.77
CA VAL A 761 -21.36 39.94 -21.78
C VAL A 761 -20.23 39.11 -22.41
N GLU A 762 -19.07 39.72 -22.69
CA GLU A 762 -17.92 39.02 -23.28
C GLU A 762 -17.37 37.94 -22.34
N VAL A 763 -17.28 38.23 -21.04
CA VAL A 763 -16.78 37.28 -20.03
C VAL A 763 -17.76 36.12 -19.86
N VAL A 764 -19.06 36.43 -19.70
CA VAL A 764 -20.11 35.41 -19.50
C VAL A 764 -20.19 34.46 -20.70
N LEU A 765 -20.18 35.01 -21.92
CA LEU A 765 -20.20 34.19 -23.14
C LEU A 765 -18.91 33.40 -23.34
N THR A 766 -17.76 33.96 -22.98
CA THR A 766 -16.47 33.25 -23.06
C THR A 766 -16.46 32.05 -22.13
N GLU A 767 -16.95 32.20 -20.90
CA GLU A 767 -17.06 31.11 -19.94
C GLU A 767 -18.13 30.08 -20.37
N ALA A 768 -19.28 30.52 -20.89
CA ALA A 768 -20.29 29.61 -21.45
C ALA A 768 -19.78 28.80 -22.65
N VAL A 769 -18.95 29.40 -23.51
CA VAL A 769 -18.28 28.71 -24.61
C VAL A 769 -17.28 27.68 -24.09
N LYS A 770 -16.44 28.03 -23.11
CA LYS A 770 -15.50 27.08 -22.48
C LYS A 770 -16.23 25.93 -21.77
N ALA A 771 -17.39 26.21 -21.18
CA ALA A 771 -18.22 25.23 -20.49
C ALA A 771 -19.08 24.35 -21.42
N GLY A 772 -19.01 24.55 -22.75
CA GLY A 772 -19.74 23.72 -23.71
C GLY A 772 -21.25 23.96 -23.76
N GLU A 773 -21.74 25.12 -23.32
CA GLU A 773 -23.19 25.41 -23.25
C GLU A 773 -23.82 25.81 -24.60
N VAL A 774 -23.86 24.86 -25.54
CA VAL A 774 -24.29 25.09 -26.93
C VAL A 774 -25.69 25.73 -27.03
N GLY A 775 -26.62 25.32 -26.16
CA GLY A 775 -27.99 25.83 -26.16
C GLY A 775 -28.13 27.29 -25.72
N PHE A 776 -27.22 27.80 -24.88
CA PHE A 776 -27.20 29.20 -24.46
C PHE A 776 -26.50 30.08 -25.51
N VAL A 777 -25.34 29.62 -26.00
CA VAL A 777 -24.55 30.33 -27.01
C VAL A 777 -25.27 30.40 -28.36
N SER A 778 -25.97 29.34 -28.79
CA SER A 778 -26.74 29.31 -30.06
C SER A 778 -27.82 30.39 -30.15
N LYS A 779 -28.52 30.68 -29.04
CA LYS A 779 -29.56 31.71 -28.97
C LYS A 779 -29.01 33.14 -29.10
N LEU A 780 -27.70 33.30 -28.88
CA LEU A 780 -27.02 34.58 -28.75
C LEU A 780 -26.12 34.94 -29.92
N LEU A 781 -25.65 33.94 -30.67
CA LEU A 781 -24.72 34.12 -31.80
C LEU A 781 -25.19 35.14 -32.85
N GLY A 782 -26.50 35.27 -33.08
CA GLY A 782 -27.07 36.25 -34.02
C GLY A 782 -27.16 37.69 -33.50
N ASN A 783 -27.05 37.89 -32.17
CA ASN A 783 -27.31 39.18 -31.50
C ASN A 783 -26.03 39.83 -30.94
N ILE A 784 -24.87 39.21 -31.11
CA ILE A 784 -23.59 39.70 -30.58
C ILE A 784 -22.73 40.37 -31.67
N PRO A 785 -21.88 41.34 -31.31
CA PRO A 785 -20.97 41.99 -32.27
C PRO A 785 -20.07 40.95 -32.95
N LYS A 786 -19.89 41.07 -34.27
CA LYS A 786 -19.08 40.14 -35.07
C LYS A 786 -17.68 39.89 -34.48
N LYS A 787 -17.03 40.94 -33.98
CA LYS A 787 -15.71 40.86 -33.33
C LYS A 787 -15.71 39.96 -32.08
N LEU A 788 -16.77 40.01 -31.28
CA LEU A 788 -16.93 39.14 -30.13
C LEU A 788 -17.21 37.71 -30.57
N ALA A 789 -18.05 37.52 -31.59
CA ALA A 789 -18.33 36.19 -32.15
C ALA A 789 -17.07 35.52 -32.74
N ASP A 790 -16.21 36.29 -33.43
CA ASP A 790 -14.89 35.83 -33.91
C ASP A 790 -13.97 35.42 -32.74
N THR A 791 -13.97 36.20 -31.64
CA THR A 791 -13.22 35.88 -30.41
C THR A 791 -13.70 34.57 -29.80
N LEU A 792 -15.02 34.41 -29.65
CA LEU A 792 -15.64 33.24 -29.08
C LEU A 792 -15.41 31.99 -29.95
N TYR A 793 -15.39 32.13 -31.28
CA TYR A 793 -15.04 31.03 -32.17
C TYR A 793 -13.60 30.54 -31.95
N ILE A 794 -12.64 31.45 -31.77
CA ILE A 794 -11.26 31.09 -31.42
C ILE A 794 -11.19 30.42 -30.05
N VAL A 795 -11.96 30.87 -29.06
CA VAL A 795 -12.04 30.23 -27.73
C VAL A 795 -12.64 28.83 -27.84
N ALA A 796 -13.68 28.65 -28.66
CA ALA A 796 -14.30 27.35 -28.90
C ALA A 796 -13.28 26.37 -29.49
N LEU A 797 -12.51 26.81 -30.50
CA LEU A 797 -11.47 26.01 -31.13
C LEU A 797 -10.34 25.59 -30.18
N ARG A 798 -10.04 26.41 -29.17
CA ARG A 798 -8.94 26.15 -28.22
C ARG A 798 -9.34 25.29 -27.03
N SER A 799 -10.58 25.42 -26.57
CA SER A 799 -10.94 24.99 -25.21
C SER A 799 -12.36 24.45 -25.02
N SER A 800 -13.12 24.26 -26.10
CA SER A 800 -14.51 23.74 -26.02
C SER A 800 -14.66 22.42 -26.80
N ASP A 801 -15.85 21.83 -26.72
CA ASP A 801 -16.21 20.56 -27.36
C ASP A 801 -16.57 20.73 -28.85
N PRO A 802 -16.51 19.64 -29.65
CA PRO A 802 -16.90 19.66 -31.06
C PRO A 802 -18.30 20.21 -31.33
N ALA A 803 -19.25 19.98 -30.42
CA ALA A 803 -20.63 20.46 -30.55
C ALA A 803 -20.72 22.00 -30.57
N MET A 804 -19.87 22.68 -29.79
CA MET A 804 -19.79 24.13 -29.78
C MET A 804 -19.22 24.66 -31.10
N VAL A 805 -18.12 24.07 -31.56
CA VAL A 805 -17.50 24.43 -32.86
C VAL A 805 -18.49 24.17 -34.00
N ALA A 806 -19.23 23.07 -33.97
CA ALA A 806 -20.28 22.76 -34.93
C ALA A 806 -21.38 23.83 -34.96
N GLN A 807 -21.77 24.35 -33.79
CA GLN A 807 -22.73 25.45 -33.71
C GLN A 807 -22.22 26.72 -34.38
N PHE A 808 -20.97 27.11 -34.17
CA PHE A 808 -20.36 28.25 -34.87
C PHE A 808 -20.33 28.02 -36.39
N VAL A 809 -19.90 26.84 -36.84
CA VAL A 809 -19.86 26.48 -38.27
C VAL A 809 -21.26 26.54 -38.90
N SER A 810 -22.27 25.98 -38.22
CA SER A 810 -23.67 26.05 -38.67
C SER A 810 -24.23 27.49 -38.72
N SER A 811 -23.64 28.40 -37.93
CA SER A 811 -23.97 29.82 -37.89
C SER A 811 -23.17 30.65 -38.93
N GLY A 812 -22.44 29.99 -39.83
CA GLY A 812 -21.76 30.63 -40.97
C GLY A 812 -20.26 30.89 -40.79
N PHE A 813 -19.64 30.42 -39.69
CA PHE A 813 -18.19 30.53 -39.50
C PHE A 813 -17.45 29.51 -40.39
N SER A 814 -16.36 29.95 -41.04
CA SER A 814 -15.61 29.08 -41.94
C SER A 814 -14.72 28.10 -41.16
N ILE A 815 -14.72 26.84 -41.60
CA ILE A 815 -13.82 25.79 -41.09
C ILE A 815 -12.37 25.98 -41.55
N ASP A 816 -12.14 26.75 -42.62
CA ASP A 816 -10.80 26.93 -43.20
C ASP A 816 -10.21 28.34 -43.01
N LYS A 817 -11.01 29.30 -42.52
CA LYS A 817 -10.57 30.68 -42.25
C LYS A 817 -11.28 31.23 -41.01
N ALA A 818 -10.54 31.57 -39.97
CA ALA A 818 -11.03 32.34 -38.84
C ALA A 818 -10.33 33.71 -38.79
N ASP A 819 -11.10 34.76 -38.48
CA ASP A 819 -10.59 36.10 -38.24
C ASP A 819 -10.13 36.22 -36.77
N ILE A 820 -8.93 36.77 -36.51
CA ILE A 820 -8.46 37.07 -35.15
C ILE A 820 -8.75 38.54 -34.79
N PRO A 821 -9.40 38.81 -33.64
CA PRO A 821 -9.57 40.17 -33.13
C PRO A 821 -8.22 40.79 -32.67
N ARG A 822 -7.91 41.99 -33.18
CA ARG A 822 -6.63 42.73 -32.97
C ARG A 822 -6.23 42.96 -31.50
N SER A 823 -4.92 42.94 -31.24
CA SER A 823 -4.26 43.74 -30.18
C SER A 823 -3.52 44.92 -30.81
N ALA A 824 -3.71 46.13 -30.26
CA ALA A 824 -3.10 47.47 -30.46
C ALA A 824 -2.38 47.93 -31.76
N ILE A 825 -2.03 47.13 -32.76
CA ILE A 825 -1.31 47.54 -33.98
C ILE A 825 -1.96 46.85 -35.21
N GLY A 826 -2.27 47.61 -36.26
CA GLY A 826 -3.39 47.32 -37.18
C GLY A 826 -3.12 46.41 -38.39
N THR A 827 -3.88 45.30 -38.49
CA THR A 827 -4.70 44.69 -39.58
C THR A 827 -5.26 43.36 -39.03
N ALA A 828 -6.39 42.85 -39.51
CA ALA A 828 -6.96 41.60 -39.00
C ALA A 828 -6.15 40.40 -39.52
N GLU A 829 -5.59 39.58 -38.62
CA GLU A 829 -4.87 38.36 -38.99
C GLU A 829 -5.85 37.22 -39.22
N LYS A 830 -5.69 36.48 -40.34
CA LYS A 830 -6.48 35.29 -40.66
C LYS A 830 -5.70 34.04 -40.30
N VAL A 831 -6.30 33.17 -39.49
CA VAL A 831 -5.72 31.88 -39.12
C VAL A 831 -6.55 30.71 -39.61
N VAL A 832 -5.92 29.55 -39.72
CA VAL A 832 -6.60 28.30 -40.03
C VAL A 832 -7.12 27.68 -38.72
N PRO A 833 -8.45 27.44 -38.57
CA PRO A 833 -9.05 26.85 -37.37
C PRO A 833 -8.38 25.55 -36.93
N LEU A 834 -8.04 24.69 -37.89
CA LEU A 834 -7.33 23.43 -37.65
C LEU A 834 -5.97 23.65 -36.95
N ASN A 835 -5.20 24.64 -37.39
CA ASN A 835 -3.90 24.99 -36.80
C ASN A 835 -4.06 25.57 -35.38
N VAL A 836 -5.17 26.25 -35.10
CA VAL A 836 -5.48 26.78 -33.77
C VAL A 836 -5.80 25.64 -32.79
N ALA A 837 -6.64 24.68 -33.21
CA ALA A 837 -7.01 23.53 -32.39
C ALA A 837 -5.80 22.61 -32.09
N ILE A 838 -4.92 22.39 -33.09
CA ILE A 838 -3.69 21.60 -32.91
C ILE A 838 -2.74 22.27 -31.90
N ARG A 839 -2.52 23.58 -32.00
CA ARG A 839 -1.67 24.33 -31.06
C ARG A 839 -2.20 24.30 -29.63
N ALA A 840 -3.51 24.24 -29.47
CA ALA A 840 -4.18 24.13 -28.17
C ALA A 840 -4.29 22.69 -27.65
N CYS A 841 -3.83 21.69 -28.41
CA CYS A 841 -3.97 20.26 -28.10
C CYS A 841 -5.44 19.81 -27.91
N ASN A 842 -6.40 20.47 -28.58
CA ASN A 842 -7.82 20.10 -28.54
C ASN A 842 -8.14 19.10 -29.67
N PHE A 843 -7.81 17.83 -29.47
CA PHE A 843 -7.85 16.82 -30.53
C PHE A 843 -9.26 16.37 -30.92
N GLU A 844 -10.25 16.52 -30.04
CA GLU A 844 -11.66 16.26 -30.38
C GLU A 844 -12.14 17.26 -31.45
N VAL A 845 -11.83 18.55 -31.26
CA VAL A 845 -12.10 19.58 -32.28
C VAL A 845 -11.27 19.35 -33.55
N VAL A 846 -10.02 18.90 -33.44
CA VAL A 846 -9.21 18.52 -34.60
C VAL A 846 -9.90 17.40 -35.39
N ARG A 847 -10.29 16.29 -34.74
CA ARG A 847 -10.99 15.18 -35.40
C ARG A 847 -12.30 15.64 -36.05
N TYR A 848 -13.05 16.50 -35.36
CA TYR A 848 -14.27 17.11 -35.89
C TYR A 848 -14.02 17.93 -37.15
N LEU A 849 -13.08 18.89 -37.12
CA LEU A 849 -12.77 19.75 -38.27
C LEU A 849 -12.33 18.92 -39.49
N LEU A 850 -11.56 17.86 -39.24
CA LEU A 850 -11.12 16.92 -40.27
C LEU A 850 -12.28 16.12 -40.85
N ALA A 851 -13.19 15.63 -40.02
CA ALA A 851 -14.41 14.94 -40.45
C ALA A 851 -15.35 15.86 -41.25
N THR A 852 -15.33 17.18 -40.98
CA THR A 852 -16.10 18.18 -41.74
C THR A 852 -15.45 18.63 -43.06
N GLY A 853 -14.31 18.05 -43.44
CA GLY A 853 -13.65 18.34 -44.71
C GLY A 853 -12.77 19.60 -44.73
N CYS A 854 -12.24 20.03 -43.58
CA CYS A 854 -11.31 21.16 -43.50
C CYS A 854 -10.02 20.90 -44.31
N ASP A 855 -9.53 21.92 -45.02
CA ASP A 855 -8.29 21.90 -45.78
C ASP A 855 -7.07 21.83 -44.85
N ARG A 856 -6.49 20.62 -44.78
CA ARG A 856 -5.34 20.26 -43.94
C ARG A 856 -4.02 20.89 -44.41
N ASN A 857 -3.96 21.29 -45.68
CA ASN A 857 -2.75 21.80 -46.34
C ASN A 857 -2.67 23.33 -46.30
N ARG A 858 -3.72 23.99 -45.80
CA ARG A 858 -3.74 25.43 -45.66
C ARG A 858 -2.75 25.89 -44.58
N SER A 859 -1.81 26.75 -44.98
CA SER A 859 -0.94 27.47 -44.06
C SER A 859 -1.63 28.75 -43.58
N ASP A 860 -1.24 29.23 -42.39
CA ASP A 860 -1.67 30.55 -41.91
C ASP A 860 -1.31 31.63 -42.98
N PHE A 861 -2.19 32.62 -43.24
CA PHE A 861 -2.10 33.53 -44.41
C PHE A 861 -1.07 34.66 -44.27
N PRO A 862 -0.49 35.21 -45.37
CA PRO A 862 0.48 36.29 -45.27
C PRO A 862 -0.04 37.70 -44.99
N TYR A 863 0.73 38.44 -44.19
CA TYR A 863 0.96 39.87 -44.36
C TYR A 863 2.44 40.23 -44.17
N GLU A 864 2.93 41.16 -44.99
CA GLU A 864 4.33 41.58 -45.07
C GLU A 864 4.84 42.21 -43.76
N CYS A 865 5.90 41.64 -43.17
CA CYS A 865 6.72 42.31 -42.17
C CYS A 865 7.97 42.90 -42.85
N PRO A 866 8.13 44.23 -42.96
CA PRO A 866 9.21 44.85 -43.75
C PRO A 866 10.62 44.71 -43.18
N MET A 867 10.84 44.04 -42.03
CA MET A 867 12.07 44.22 -41.24
C MET A 867 12.82 42.96 -40.81
N SER A 868 12.49 41.74 -41.29
CA SER A 868 13.28 40.55 -40.90
C SER A 868 13.46 39.42 -41.91
N GLY A 869 12.84 39.46 -43.10
CA GLY A 869 13.13 38.48 -44.18
C GLY A 869 12.96 36.99 -43.83
N LEU A 870 12.33 36.66 -42.70
CA LEU A 870 12.13 35.29 -42.20
C LEU A 870 10.68 35.12 -41.75
N VAL A 871 9.78 34.92 -42.72
CA VAL A 871 8.39 34.55 -42.40
C VAL A 871 8.30 33.02 -42.33
N ASN A 872 8.07 32.48 -41.13
CA ASN A 872 7.87 31.06 -40.90
C ASN A 872 6.38 30.71 -41.05
N TRP A 873 6.03 30.00 -42.12
CA TRP A 873 4.71 29.40 -42.38
C TRP A 873 4.74 27.92 -41.97
N GLY A 874 3.69 27.42 -41.31
CA GLY A 874 3.52 25.99 -41.01
C GLY A 874 2.13 25.49 -41.36
N THR A 875 2.03 24.28 -41.91
CA THR A 875 0.77 23.54 -42.08
C THR A 875 0.31 22.91 -40.76
N ALA A 876 -0.87 22.28 -40.75
CA ALA A 876 -1.36 21.51 -39.61
C ALA A 876 -0.31 20.48 -39.12
N LEU A 877 0.41 19.86 -40.05
CA LEU A 877 1.44 18.89 -39.73
C LEU A 877 2.70 19.54 -39.13
N ASP A 878 3.11 20.71 -39.61
CA ASP A 878 4.23 21.45 -39.00
C ASP A 878 3.94 21.83 -37.54
N HIS A 879 2.70 22.25 -37.26
CA HIS A 879 2.25 22.56 -35.91
C HIS A 879 2.18 21.32 -35.03
N ALA A 880 1.69 20.19 -35.56
CA ALA A 880 1.63 18.92 -34.85
C ALA A 880 3.04 18.44 -34.46
N ILE A 881 3.99 18.40 -35.41
CA ILE A 881 5.39 18.01 -35.16
C ILE A 881 6.07 18.98 -34.16
N GLY A 882 5.72 20.26 -34.22
CA GLY A 882 6.28 21.32 -33.37
C GLY A 882 5.86 21.27 -31.90
N LEU A 883 4.86 20.47 -31.53
CA LEU A 883 4.38 20.36 -30.15
C LEU A 883 5.51 19.92 -29.20
N SER A 884 5.60 20.56 -28.03
CA SER A 884 6.67 20.32 -27.04
C SER A 884 6.52 19.00 -26.29
N LEU A 885 5.28 18.50 -26.12
CA LEU A 885 4.97 17.26 -25.41
C LEU A 885 4.93 16.06 -26.37
N PRO A 886 5.75 15.00 -26.15
CA PRO A 886 5.83 13.82 -27.00
C PRO A 886 4.49 13.13 -27.31
N GLN A 887 3.68 12.87 -26.28
CA GLN A 887 2.42 12.14 -26.42
C GLN A 887 1.38 12.95 -27.19
N LYS A 888 1.31 14.26 -26.91
CA LYS A 888 0.42 15.20 -27.63
C LYS A 888 0.82 15.35 -29.10
N ARG A 889 2.12 15.31 -29.41
CA ARG A 889 2.63 15.26 -30.79
C ARG A 889 2.17 13.99 -31.52
N LEU A 890 2.35 12.83 -30.91
CA LEU A 890 1.94 11.54 -31.51
C LEU A 890 0.43 11.49 -31.75
N GLU A 891 -0.36 11.95 -30.77
CA GLU A 891 -1.82 12.02 -30.89
C GLU A 891 -2.27 12.99 -31.99
N ALA A 892 -1.66 14.18 -32.08
CA ALA A 892 -1.92 15.15 -33.15
C ALA A 892 -1.60 14.59 -34.54
N ILE A 893 -0.45 13.90 -34.67
CA ILE A 893 -0.03 13.30 -35.94
C ILE A 893 -0.95 12.12 -36.29
N SER A 894 -1.31 11.26 -35.31
CA SER A 894 -2.28 10.18 -35.50
C SER A 894 -3.59 10.74 -36.04
N ALA A 895 -4.18 11.74 -35.38
CA ALA A 895 -5.41 12.38 -35.84
C ALA A 895 -5.32 12.95 -37.27
N LEU A 896 -4.12 13.42 -37.68
CA LEU A 896 -3.87 13.85 -39.04
C LEU A 896 -3.74 12.67 -40.04
N THR A 897 -3.23 11.52 -39.61
CA THR A 897 -2.97 10.35 -40.47
C THR A 897 -4.09 9.31 -40.52
N ASP A 898 -4.99 9.26 -39.52
CA ASP A 898 -5.99 8.21 -39.32
C ASP A 898 -7.04 8.09 -40.46
N ASN A 899 -7.10 9.06 -41.38
CA ASN A 899 -8.04 9.08 -42.52
C ASN A 899 -7.40 8.74 -43.89
N GLY A 900 -6.25 8.06 -43.92
CA GLY A 900 -5.71 7.45 -45.15
C GLY A 900 -5.16 8.42 -46.22
N THR A 901 -5.08 9.72 -45.94
CA THR A 901 -4.51 10.71 -46.85
C THR A 901 -2.99 10.63 -46.93
N ASN A 902 -2.47 10.52 -48.15
CA ASN A 902 -1.05 10.55 -48.46
C ASN A 902 -0.56 12.00 -48.34
N ILE A 903 0.27 12.34 -47.35
CA ILE A 903 0.80 13.71 -47.15
C ILE A 903 1.69 14.14 -48.34
N HIS A 904 2.00 13.21 -49.24
CA HIS A 904 2.94 13.35 -50.36
C HIS A 904 2.49 14.28 -51.49
N GLU A 905 1.19 14.43 -51.78
CA GLU A 905 0.77 15.07 -53.04
C GLU A 905 0.90 16.60 -53.06
N ASP A 906 0.88 17.29 -51.91
CA ASP A 906 0.81 18.76 -51.87
C ASP A 906 1.88 19.46 -50.99
N TYR A 907 2.84 18.72 -50.44
CA TYR A 907 3.82 19.22 -49.47
C TYR A 907 5.04 19.89 -50.14
N ARG A 908 4.96 21.17 -50.53
CA ARG A 908 6.11 21.90 -51.12
C ARG A 908 6.97 22.70 -50.15
N TYR A 909 6.60 22.87 -48.88
CA TYR A 909 7.36 23.74 -47.97
C TYR A 909 7.38 23.21 -46.52
N SER A 910 8.58 23.21 -45.92
CA SER A 910 8.92 22.99 -44.49
C SER A 910 9.04 21.53 -43.97
N PHE A 911 10.25 20.95 -44.08
CA PHE A 911 10.73 19.87 -43.17
C PHE A 911 11.38 20.44 -41.89
N LYS A 912 11.23 21.74 -41.61
CA LYS A 912 11.98 22.42 -40.54
C LYS A 912 11.69 21.83 -39.14
N PRO A 913 10.43 21.51 -38.75
CA PRO A 913 10.15 20.94 -37.44
C PRO A 913 10.75 19.54 -37.25
N LEU A 914 10.64 18.66 -38.26
CA LEU A 914 11.27 17.34 -38.27
C LEU A 914 12.81 17.43 -38.20
N ARG A 915 13.42 18.37 -38.94
CA ARG A 915 14.86 18.62 -38.84
C ARG A 915 15.27 19.15 -37.48
N SER A 916 14.44 20.00 -36.86
CA SER A 916 14.65 20.47 -35.49
C SER A 916 14.56 19.31 -34.51
N LEU A 917 13.55 18.44 -34.67
CA LEU A 917 13.34 17.25 -33.84
C LEU A 917 14.57 16.32 -33.87
N LEU A 918 15.07 15.96 -35.05
CA LEU A 918 16.27 15.11 -35.20
C LEU A 918 17.58 15.78 -34.76
N ARG A 919 17.61 17.12 -34.67
CA ARG A 919 18.79 17.87 -34.19
C ARG A 919 18.80 18.10 -32.68
N ARG A 920 17.70 17.87 -31.98
CA ARG A 920 17.63 18.03 -30.51
C ARG A 920 18.50 16.96 -29.86
N LYS A 921 19.63 17.36 -29.26
CA LYS A 921 20.52 16.46 -28.52
C LYS A 921 19.80 15.93 -27.28
N ASN A 922 19.29 14.71 -27.35
CA ASN A 922 18.88 13.86 -26.21
C ASN A 922 17.88 14.47 -25.19
N VAL A 923 16.84 15.17 -25.67
CA VAL A 923 15.73 15.62 -24.80
C VAL A 923 14.53 14.66 -24.84
N GLU A 924 14.38 13.88 -25.92
CA GLU A 924 13.29 12.89 -26.10
C GLU A 924 13.86 11.51 -26.41
N ALA A 925 13.20 10.46 -25.90
CA ALA A 925 13.61 9.08 -26.13
C ALA A 925 13.56 8.71 -27.62
N GLU A 926 14.59 8.01 -28.11
CA GLU A 926 14.72 7.59 -29.53
C GLU A 926 13.48 6.85 -30.05
N ARG A 927 12.84 6.04 -29.18
CA ARG A 927 11.58 5.35 -29.47
C ARG A 927 10.44 6.27 -29.88
N VAL A 928 10.31 7.45 -29.25
CA VAL A 928 9.24 8.42 -29.56
C VAL A 928 9.49 9.06 -30.92
N VAL A 929 10.76 9.36 -31.23
CA VAL A 929 11.15 9.89 -32.55
C VAL A 929 10.85 8.85 -33.63
N ILE A 930 11.17 7.58 -33.39
CA ILE A 930 10.83 6.47 -34.30
C ILE A 930 9.32 6.32 -34.47
N GLN A 931 8.53 6.38 -33.39
CA GLN A 931 7.06 6.36 -33.48
C GLN A 931 6.52 7.53 -34.32
N THR A 932 7.10 8.73 -34.15
CA THR A 932 6.74 9.91 -34.96
C THR A 932 7.04 9.68 -36.44
N LEU A 933 8.20 9.09 -36.75
CA LEU A 933 8.61 8.76 -38.12
C LEU A 933 7.76 7.62 -38.70
N GLU A 934 7.36 6.64 -37.90
CA GLU A 934 6.52 5.51 -38.34
C GLU A 934 5.12 5.98 -38.75
N LEU A 935 4.51 6.88 -37.99
CA LEU A 935 3.23 7.50 -38.37
C LEU A 935 3.31 8.26 -39.70
N LEU A 936 4.48 8.84 -40.00
CA LEU A 936 4.72 9.62 -41.22
C LEU A 936 5.36 8.81 -42.36
N LYS A 937 5.65 7.53 -42.15
CA LYS A 937 6.45 6.70 -43.07
C LYS A 937 5.91 6.64 -44.49
N ARG A 938 4.58 6.55 -44.63
CA ARG A 938 3.90 6.51 -45.95
C ARG A 938 4.06 7.80 -46.75
N SER A 939 4.46 8.88 -46.08
CA SER A 939 4.52 10.23 -46.60
C SER A 939 5.92 10.69 -47.03
N PHE A 940 6.95 9.88 -46.79
CA PHE A 940 8.31 10.26 -47.16
C PHE A 940 8.65 9.82 -48.58
N SER A 941 9.22 10.73 -49.37
CA SER A 941 9.90 10.34 -50.61
C SER A 941 11.27 9.75 -50.29
N LEU A 942 11.84 9.00 -51.24
CA LEU A 942 13.24 8.55 -51.12
C LEU A 942 14.20 9.74 -50.92
N ARG A 943 13.90 10.90 -51.52
CA ARG A 943 14.67 12.14 -51.34
C ARG A 943 14.57 12.68 -49.90
N ASP A 944 13.41 12.55 -49.26
CA ASP A 944 13.18 13.02 -47.90
C ASP A 944 13.87 12.12 -46.89
N LEU A 945 13.75 10.80 -47.05
CA LEU A 945 14.48 9.82 -46.25
C LEU A 945 16.00 10.05 -46.31
N ASN A 946 16.54 10.33 -47.50
CA ASN A 946 17.96 10.64 -47.68
C ASN A 946 18.37 11.97 -47.03
N GLU A 947 17.49 12.98 -47.01
CA GLU A 947 17.74 14.25 -46.32
C GLU A 947 17.67 14.09 -44.79
N LEU A 948 16.69 13.35 -44.27
CA LEU A 948 16.55 13.06 -42.84
C LEU A 948 17.75 12.27 -42.31
N LEU A 949 18.24 11.27 -43.05
CA LEU A 949 19.44 10.52 -42.70
C LEU A 949 20.68 11.43 -42.62
N ARG A 950 20.78 12.43 -43.52
CA ARG A 950 21.86 13.43 -43.49
C ARG A 950 21.70 14.45 -42.35
N VAL A 951 20.48 14.70 -41.89
CA VAL A 951 20.20 15.58 -40.75
C VAL A 951 20.50 14.84 -39.44
N GLU A 952 20.16 13.57 -39.34
CA GLU A 952 20.51 12.71 -38.21
C GLU A 952 22.04 12.58 -38.08
N ALA A 953 22.73 12.37 -39.19
CA ALA A 953 24.19 12.36 -39.25
C ALA A 953 24.83 13.71 -38.83
N ASP A 954 24.16 14.83 -39.08
CA ASP A 954 24.59 16.19 -38.71
C ASP A 954 24.19 16.56 -37.26
N GLY A 955 23.13 15.95 -36.72
CA GLY A 955 22.57 16.17 -35.39
C GLY A 955 22.89 15.09 -34.36
N GLY A 956 21.92 14.21 -34.06
CA GLY A 956 21.94 13.25 -32.95
C GLY A 956 22.85 12.02 -33.13
N CYS A 957 23.07 11.56 -34.36
CA CYS A 957 23.75 10.29 -34.67
C CYS A 957 23.16 9.06 -33.94
N SER A 958 21.84 8.99 -33.79
CA SER A 958 21.14 7.84 -33.22
C SER A 958 21.19 6.62 -34.15
N VAL A 959 21.72 5.51 -33.64
CA VAL A 959 21.83 4.24 -34.40
C VAL A 959 20.44 3.68 -34.72
N GLU A 960 19.50 3.76 -33.78
CA GLU A 960 18.15 3.22 -33.97
C GLU A 960 17.38 4.00 -35.04
N VAL A 961 17.42 5.34 -34.99
CA VAL A 961 16.79 6.20 -36.00
C VAL A 961 17.45 6.03 -37.37
N GLY A 962 18.79 5.94 -37.42
CA GLY A 962 19.53 5.69 -38.66
C GLY A 962 19.17 4.35 -39.30
N ARG A 963 19.13 3.27 -38.50
CA ARG A 963 18.73 1.93 -38.96
C ARG A 963 17.30 1.94 -39.49
N TRP A 964 16.39 2.61 -38.78
CA TRP A 964 15.00 2.77 -39.22
C TRP A 964 14.92 3.47 -40.58
N LEU A 965 15.62 4.59 -40.78
CA LEU A 965 15.61 5.32 -42.05
C LEU A 965 16.10 4.44 -43.21
N ILE A 966 17.17 3.68 -42.99
CA ILE A 966 17.75 2.78 -44.00
C ILE A 966 16.80 1.61 -44.32
N GLN A 967 16.23 0.97 -43.30
CA GLN A 967 15.24 -0.10 -43.45
C GLN A 967 14.01 0.35 -44.26
N ASN A 968 13.67 1.64 -44.18
CA ASN A 968 12.55 2.24 -44.89
C ASN A 968 12.94 2.85 -46.25
N GLY A 969 14.15 2.60 -46.76
CA GLY A 969 14.57 2.93 -48.12
C GLY A 969 15.52 4.12 -48.27
N ALA A 970 16.00 4.72 -47.17
CA ALA A 970 17.06 5.73 -47.25
C ALA A 970 18.35 5.11 -47.80
N ARG A 971 18.87 5.69 -48.88
CA ARG A 971 20.15 5.31 -49.47
C ARG A 971 21.26 6.04 -48.73
N ALA A 972 22.04 5.31 -47.95
CA ALA A 972 23.12 5.88 -47.17
C ALA A 972 24.26 6.48 -48.04
N ASP A 973 24.36 6.08 -49.32
CA ASP A 973 25.25 6.64 -50.34
C ASP A 973 24.68 7.85 -51.10
N ASP A 974 23.44 8.27 -50.84
CA ASP A 974 22.80 9.36 -51.59
C ASP A 974 23.57 10.68 -51.50
N ARG A 975 23.68 11.36 -52.66
CA ARG A 975 24.39 12.63 -52.80
C ARG A 975 23.47 13.71 -53.36
N PRO A 976 23.38 14.88 -52.71
CA PRO A 976 22.73 16.03 -53.33
C PRO A 976 23.53 16.51 -54.55
N LYS A 977 22.84 16.99 -55.59
CA LYS A 977 23.43 17.50 -56.85
C LYS A 977 24.42 18.68 -56.69
N ASN A 978 24.56 19.25 -55.49
CA ASN A 978 25.48 20.35 -55.20
C ASN A 978 26.81 19.80 -54.65
N PRO A 979 27.95 20.03 -55.33
CA PRO A 979 29.26 19.43 -55.00
C PRO A 979 29.82 19.81 -53.62
N VAL A 980 29.23 20.78 -52.92
CA VAL A 980 29.67 21.24 -51.58
C VAL A 980 29.01 20.44 -50.43
N LYS A 981 27.98 19.61 -50.70
CA LYS A 981 27.22 18.94 -49.64
C LYS A 981 27.64 17.48 -49.43
N TYR A 982 28.20 17.19 -48.25
CA TYR A 982 28.65 15.86 -47.78
C TYR A 982 27.52 14.82 -47.62
N SER A 983 27.83 13.54 -47.87
CA SER A 983 26.95 12.38 -47.60
C SER A 983 26.75 12.15 -46.09
N ALA A 984 25.80 11.29 -45.71
CA ALA A 984 25.53 10.98 -44.29
C ALA A 984 26.78 10.44 -43.57
N LEU A 985 27.52 9.53 -44.22
CA LEU A 985 28.79 9.00 -43.71
C LEU A 985 29.80 10.12 -43.45
N HIS A 986 30.03 11.01 -44.41
CA HIS A 986 30.98 12.11 -44.27
C HIS A 986 30.62 13.09 -43.14
N ARG A 987 29.32 13.36 -42.96
CA ARG A 987 28.83 14.21 -41.86
C ARG A 987 29.04 13.58 -40.49
N ALA A 988 28.72 12.29 -40.36
CA ALA A 988 28.90 11.54 -39.11
C ALA A 988 30.39 11.38 -38.77
N CYS A 989 31.23 11.13 -39.79
CA CYS A 989 32.68 11.07 -39.65
C CYS A 989 33.25 12.37 -39.04
N ASN A 990 32.79 13.55 -39.44
CA ASN A 990 33.33 14.82 -38.89
C ASN A 990 33.09 15.06 -37.38
N LYS A 991 32.40 14.15 -36.66
CA LYS A 991 32.09 14.25 -35.23
C LYS A 991 33.01 13.40 -34.36
N ARG A 992 33.17 13.78 -33.09
CA ARG A 992 34.05 13.11 -32.11
C ARG A 992 33.31 12.37 -30.99
N THR A 993 32.03 12.05 -31.16
CA THR A 993 31.17 11.45 -30.14
C THR A 993 31.04 9.94 -30.30
N GLU A 994 30.84 9.22 -29.19
CA GLU A 994 30.59 7.76 -29.16
C GLU A 994 29.44 7.35 -30.09
N ASN A 995 28.28 8.01 -29.99
CA ASN A 995 27.13 7.76 -30.87
C ASN A 995 27.47 7.90 -32.36
N ALA A 996 28.36 8.84 -32.71
CA ALA A 996 28.78 9.00 -34.11
C ALA A 996 29.63 7.82 -34.58
N ALA A 997 30.48 7.24 -33.71
CA ALA A 997 31.27 6.05 -34.04
C ALA A 997 30.36 4.84 -34.31
N TYR A 998 29.40 4.56 -33.42
CA TYR A 998 28.43 3.48 -33.64
C TYR A 998 27.50 3.73 -34.83
N PHE A 999 27.11 4.99 -35.09
CA PHE A 999 26.32 5.36 -36.27
C PHE A 999 27.09 5.15 -37.57
N VAL A 1000 28.38 5.49 -37.59
CA VAL A 1000 29.27 5.23 -38.73
C VAL A 1000 29.42 3.72 -38.99
N LYS A 1001 29.58 2.91 -37.93
CA LYS A 1001 29.55 1.44 -38.06
C LYS A 1001 28.23 0.96 -38.68
N CYS A 1002 27.09 1.47 -38.22
CA CYS A 1002 25.77 1.12 -38.78
C CYS A 1002 25.63 1.48 -40.27
N LEU A 1003 26.14 2.64 -40.69
CA LEU A 1003 26.13 3.05 -42.10
C LEU A 1003 27.01 2.12 -42.96
N LEU A 1004 28.20 1.76 -42.45
CA LEU A 1004 29.10 0.82 -43.12
C LEU A 1004 28.53 -0.62 -43.15
N GLU A 1005 27.81 -1.07 -42.14
CA GLU A 1005 27.12 -2.37 -42.22
C GLU A 1005 25.99 -2.38 -43.27
N SER A 1006 25.45 -1.21 -43.61
CA SER A 1006 24.29 -1.04 -44.49
C SER A 1006 24.64 -0.88 -45.99
N GLY A 1007 25.90 -1.03 -46.39
CA GLY A 1007 26.29 -1.05 -47.81
C GLY A 1007 27.08 0.16 -48.32
N VAL A 1008 27.27 1.22 -47.52
CA VAL A 1008 27.93 2.47 -47.95
C VAL A 1008 29.35 2.25 -48.46
N ASP A 1009 29.71 2.84 -49.59
CA ASP A 1009 31.08 2.79 -50.14
C ASP A 1009 31.96 3.91 -49.54
N PRO A 1010 32.96 3.58 -48.69
CA PRO A 1010 33.86 4.57 -48.12
C PRO A 1010 34.86 5.16 -49.14
N ALA A 1011 35.04 4.55 -50.32
CA ALA A 1011 36.03 4.96 -51.33
C ALA A 1011 35.49 5.96 -52.36
N LEU A 1012 34.18 6.17 -52.40
CA LEU A 1012 33.49 6.97 -53.41
C LEU A 1012 33.78 8.48 -53.14
N ARG A 1013 34.68 9.11 -53.92
CA ARG A 1013 35.16 10.50 -53.71
C ARG A 1013 34.20 11.56 -54.29
N ALA A 1014 34.12 12.74 -53.67
CA ALA A 1014 33.43 13.91 -54.22
C ALA A 1014 34.40 15.09 -54.24
N GLY A 1015 35.07 15.34 -55.38
CA GLY A 1015 35.71 16.61 -55.76
C GLY A 1015 36.76 17.28 -54.84
N HIS A 1016 36.94 16.85 -53.60
CA HIS A 1016 37.93 17.34 -52.65
C HIS A 1016 38.58 16.15 -51.95
N PRO A 1017 39.91 16.11 -51.86
CA PRO A 1017 40.61 15.07 -51.13
C PRO A 1017 40.23 15.15 -49.65
N LEU A 1018 39.74 14.03 -49.09
CA LEU A 1018 39.90 13.78 -47.67
C LEU A 1018 41.41 13.75 -47.44
N ALA A 1019 41.96 14.87 -46.97
CA ALA A 1019 43.32 14.91 -46.48
C ALA A 1019 43.47 13.79 -45.45
N VAL A 1020 44.37 12.85 -45.74
CA VAL A 1020 45.06 11.93 -44.82
C VAL A 1020 44.30 11.67 -43.52
N GLU A 1021 43.68 10.48 -43.44
CA GLU A 1021 42.65 10.08 -42.47
C GLU A 1021 41.39 10.97 -42.56
N PRO A 1022 40.22 10.46 -42.96
CA PRO A 1022 38.99 11.20 -42.67
C PRO A 1022 39.06 11.51 -41.16
N LYS A 1023 38.98 12.79 -40.77
CA LYS A 1023 38.84 13.23 -39.37
C LYS A 1023 37.46 12.76 -38.87
N GLY A 1024 37.36 11.45 -38.80
CA GLY A 1024 36.24 10.55 -39.03
C GLY A 1024 36.04 9.77 -37.76
N ALA A 1025 35.54 10.43 -36.71
CA ALA A 1025 35.68 10.05 -35.32
C ALA A 1025 37.13 9.76 -34.93
N LYS A 1026 37.84 10.81 -34.49
CA LYS A 1026 39.23 10.79 -33.99
C LYS A 1026 39.54 9.81 -32.83
N ASN A 1027 38.60 8.92 -32.48
CA ASN A 1027 38.58 7.95 -31.40
C ASN A 1027 37.78 6.68 -31.79
N ILE A 1028 37.62 6.32 -33.08
CA ILE A 1028 36.89 5.09 -33.47
C ILE A 1028 37.46 3.86 -32.77
N SER A 1029 38.78 3.73 -32.72
CA SER A 1029 39.46 2.67 -31.97
C SER A 1029 39.20 2.74 -30.47
N THR A 1030 39.05 3.93 -29.90
CA THR A 1030 38.71 4.13 -28.49
C THR A 1030 37.29 3.65 -28.17
N TRP A 1031 36.32 3.89 -29.05
CA TRP A 1031 34.90 3.58 -28.79
C TRP A 1031 34.48 2.19 -29.28
N LEU A 1032 34.98 1.74 -30.44
CA LEU A 1032 34.62 0.47 -31.05
C LEU A 1032 35.66 -0.64 -30.83
N GLY A 1033 36.83 -0.31 -30.28
CA GLY A 1033 37.91 -1.28 -30.06
C GLY A 1033 38.61 -1.78 -31.33
N VAL A 1034 38.32 -1.18 -32.49
CA VAL A 1034 38.87 -1.56 -33.81
C VAL A 1034 39.36 -0.34 -34.58
N THR A 1035 40.38 -0.50 -35.42
CA THR A 1035 40.86 0.56 -36.32
C THR A 1035 39.87 0.84 -37.45
N TRP A 1036 40.04 1.96 -38.15
CA TRP A 1036 39.20 2.29 -39.30
C TRP A 1036 39.35 1.27 -40.44
N GLU A 1037 40.58 0.80 -40.70
CA GLU A 1037 40.82 -0.27 -41.68
C GLU A 1037 40.17 -1.59 -41.26
N GLU A 1038 40.30 -1.99 -39.98
CA GLU A 1038 39.67 -3.20 -39.44
C GLU A 1038 38.13 -3.13 -39.51
N LEU A 1039 37.55 -1.97 -39.24
CA LEU A 1039 36.11 -1.75 -39.33
C LEU A 1039 35.60 -1.89 -40.78
N ILE A 1040 36.34 -1.35 -41.76
CA ILE A 1040 36.01 -1.51 -43.19
C ILE A 1040 36.10 -2.98 -43.60
N GLU A 1041 37.13 -3.70 -43.17
CA GLU A 1041 37.30 -5.11 -43.54
C GLU A 1041 36.25 -6.01 -42.86
N SER A 1042 35.97 -5.77 -41.58
CA SER A 1042 34.91 -6.46 -40.82
C SER A 1042 33.54 -6.26 -41.46
N THR A 1043 33.21 -5.05 -41.88
CA THR A 1043 31.92 -4.76 -42.53
C THR A 1043 31.83 -5.35 -43.93
N LYS A 1044 32.92 -5.41 -44.71
CA LYS A 1044 32.96 -6.15 -45.98
C LYS A 1044 32.70 -7.65 -45.79
N SER A 1045 33.33 -8.28 -44.80
CA SER A 1045 33.08 -9.69 -44.45
C SER A 1045 31.65 -9.92 -43.99
N ALA A 1046 31.10 -9.02 -43.16
CA ALA A 1046 29.72 -9.12 -42.70
C ALA A 1046 28.67 -8.95 -43.82
N ARG A 1047 28.97 -8.16 -44.86
CA ARG A 1047 28.13 -8.04 -46.06
C ARG A 1047 28.17 -9.32 -46.91
N ARG A 1048 29.36 -9.90 -47.13
CA ARG A 1048 29.54 -11.17 -47.85
C ARG A 1048 28.86 -12.36 -47.16
N ALA A 1049 28.58 -12.27 -45.85
CA ALA A 1049 27.85 -13.29 -45.11
C ALA A 1049 26.32 -13.09 -45.10
N LYS A 1050 25.83 -11.94 -45.59
CA LYS A 1050 24.39 -11.60 -45.70
C LYS A 1050 23.86 -11.69 -47.13
N GLU A 1051 24.73 -11.59 -48.13
CA GLU A 1051 24.49 -11.99 -49.53
C GLU A 1051 24.50 -13.52 -49.64
#